data_AF-A0A353B8R0-F1
#
_entry.id   AF-A0A353B8R0-F1
#
_cell.length_a   1.000
_cell.length_b   1.000
_cell.length_c   1.000
_cell.angle_alpha   90.00
_cell.angle_beta   90.00
_cell.angle_gamma   90.00
#
_symmetry.space_group_name_H-M   'P 1'
#
loop_
_entity.id
_entity.type
_entity.pdbx_description
1 polymer ?
#
loop_
_entity_poly.entity_id
_entity_poly.type
_entity_poly.pdbx_seq_one_letter_code
_entity_poly.pdbx_strand_id
1 'polypeptide(L)'
;MKHSITLAAVVLLSLVPGLTYSQDDAPWASTEKTTFTPKIHHPNIKGVTLFAQNPDIVTPIGIAVAPDGRVFVQENHTHKRNSDYEGPKTDRILVFEDTDNDGIADERSVFYEGHTFSTDLLFGPDGHLYVSTRWFIGRFPNASRKTKAEGEPEKLVTCETDGNYPHNGVGGLAIDPGNPEWLAFGFGENLGADYTFVGSDGVKLSGGAEGGTTYRCRSDGSKLTRQSTGHWNAFGMAYDLDGNLFSTDNDPNATPPNRLLHIIPGADFGFEYRYGRSGRHPLICWNGENPGTLGMIGALGEAASGLVSHGPGQLLSASWTDNRVDLHTLNPNGASFAATREPFLSGPDDFRPVHFAYSPDGSYLYFTDWVKLSYPVHGNGRIWRVEFKEPVQLHPLPREAKSGELSPGDAIALLGSPDPYVRTQAIHVLTEQPDALADHEWQAGASPMARAHHAVALKKANPRGNSSIIPQLLADSDAAVRYVGIKWIADEKRGEYQPSLKTVLDRSDLSRRDLLAVVAALARIGGESKKEFTPDDTLFELAFDVDKPPSLRAIALANVGVAHPRLTVPKLASLSQSRHPNIQREAIHSLVIHPDSERSVVLAKIAADSQIDANLRADAIAGLSAGGTNHSELLRKLATDSDQVIADEAQRSLVAANLSERSVAAKPPIDRVDEWIELLKREATAKPDAAVGRRLFFHPVLASCYKCHAMQGRGSSVGPDLTGIYKQTGITEDWLLKHIVNPNAEMAPYYRPQQLVTVAGKVLTGLVVGIEGKVQTYVAADGTTFSVDKNDVEERYEVKTSIMPTGLMDPLAANEIRHLLAFLLSSERRFPKAAANSSRPVPAKVQKPQRIQVIADFESEDFLEGKKTSHKASVTLVDDVPEGVGKFAAKTVVDPDAGTRNFVGTGFKIPVTDFSRFGEIRFWIKADFESGFNFQCSSGAGKTSVFPFTTVGSVGKWKLISAPVAEFGKPPWAQDKADLKAVHFFQITAFGSGPYDGKTMLLDHLVAGPLPRRTGTPASRKM
;
A
#
# COMPACT_ATOMS: atom_id res chain seq x y z
N MET A 1 57.76 -47.18 -4.31
CA MET A 1 57.72 -48.62 -4.65
C MET A 1 56.33 -48.90 -5.20
N LYS A 2 56.08 -49.48 -6.36
CA LYS A 2 56.87 -50.06 -7.44
C LYS A 2 55.94 -49.98 -8.69
N HIS A 3 56.52 -49.52 -9.81
CA HIS A 3 56.38 -50.08 -11.17
C HIS A 3 55.03 -49.92 -11.89
N SER A 4 54.94 -49.76 -13.22
CA SER A 4 55.87 -49.45 -14.31
C SER A 4 55.08 -49.56 -15.64
N ILE A 5 55.33 -48.66 -16.60
CA ILE A 5 55.65 -48.91 -18.04
C ILE A 5 54.52 -49.59 -18.88
N THR A 6 54.06 -49.05 -20.02
CA THR A 6 54.73 -48.95 -21.36
C THR A 6 53.78 -48.14 -22.28
N LEU A 7 54.11 -46.99 -22.87
CA LEU A 7 54.91 -46.65 -24.07
C LEU A 7 54.39 -47.13 -25.46
N ALA A 8 54.33 -46.16 -26.38
CA ALA A 8 54.46 -46.23 -27.86
C ALA A 8 53.21 -46.66 -28.68
N ALA A 9 52.87 -46.14 -29.87
CA ALA A 9 53.44 -45.15 -30.80
C ALA A 9 52.52 -45.08 -32.06
N VAL A 10 52.30 -43.89 -32.66
CA VAL A 10 52.69 -43.49 -34.05
C VAL A 10 51.65 -43.68 -35.21
N VAL A 11 51.25 -42.52 -35.77
CA VAL A 11 51.17 -42.14 -37.22
C VAL A 11 49.85 -42.17 -38.04
N LEU A 12 49.50 -40.93 -38.46
CA LEU A 12 48.94 -40.37 -39.70
C LEU A 12 47.61 -40.81 -40.36
N LEU A 13 46.74 -39.78 -40.46
CA LEU A 13 46.01 -39.24 -41.63
C LEU A 13 45.40 -40.18 -42.69
N SER A 14 44.08 -40.05 -42.87
CA SER A 14 43.48 -39.83 -44.20
C SER A 14 42.11 -39.14 -44.08
N LEU A 15 41.86 -38.25 -45.04
CA LEU A 15 40.74 -37.33 -45.18
C LEU A 15 39.41 -38.04 -45.53
N VAL A 16 38.27 -37.43 -45.15
CA VAL A 16 37.18 -36.91 -46.01
C VAL A 16 35.98 -36.49 -45.13
N PRO A 17 35.23 -35.43 -45.49
CA PRO A 17 34.38 -34.63 -44.60
C PRO A 17 32.91 -35.05 -44.63
N GLY A 18 32.17 -34.63 -43.60
CA GLY A 18 30.71 -34.67 -43.60
C GLY A 18 30.14 -35.71 -42.65
N LEU A 19 29.90 -35.28 -41.42
CA LEU A 19 28.82 -35.68 -40.53
C LEU A 19 28.99 -34.79 -39.30
N THR A 20 28.23 -33.69 -39.29
CA THR A 20 28.02 -32.88 -38.09
C THR A 20 27.56 -33.82 -36.99
N TYR A 21 28.42 -33.98 -35.98
CA TYR A 21 28.10 -34.71 -34.75
C TYR A 21 26.96 -33.95 -34.06
N SER A 22 25.76 -34.50 -34.16
CA SER A 22 24.72 -34.30 -33.15
C SER A 22 25.18 -35.03 -31.89
N GLN A 23 25.54 -34.28 -30.86
CA GLN A 23 25.69 -34.78 -29.49
C GLN A 23 25.33 -33.64 -28.54
N ASP A 24 24.20 -33.81 -27.83
CA ASP A 24 24.13 -33.76 -26.36
C ASP A 24 22.68 -34.05 -25.91
N ASP A 25 22.26 -35.31 -26.02
CA ASP A 25 21.12 -35.82 -25.24
C ASP A 25 21.60 -36.03 -23.79
N ALA A 26 21.26 -35.10 -22.90
CA ALA A 26 21.69 -35.14 -21.52
C ALA A 26 20.76 -36.04 -20.67
N PRO A 27 21.27 -37.11 -20.02
CA PRO A 27 20.44 -38.16 -19.39
C PRO A 27 19.89 -37.84 -17.98
N TRP A 28 19.97 -36.60 -17.52
CA TRP A 28 19.68 -36.22 -16.13
C TRP A 28 18.39 -35.39 -15.93
N ALA A 29 17.70 -35.01 -17.00
CA ALA A 29 16.38 -34.39 -16.93
C ALA A 29 15.28 -35.47 -16.90
N SER A 30 14.23 -35.27 -16.09
CA SER A 30 13.06 -36.16 -16.15
C SER A 30 12.42 -36.08 -17.55
N THR A 31 11.97 -37.20 -18.09
CA THR A 31 11.34 -37.27 -19.43
C THR A 31 9.82 -37.12 -19.38
N GLU A 32 9.25 -36.79 -18.22
CA GLU A 32 7.81 -36.56 -18.09
C GLU A 32 7.42 -35.33 -18.91
N LYS A 33 6.69 -35.59 -20.00
CA LYS A 33 6.17 -34.53 -20.87
C LYS A 33 5.00 -33.85 -20.19
N THR A 34 4.93 -32.53 -20.32
CA THR A 34 3.81 -31.73 -19.83
C THR A 34 2.48 -32.26 -20.37
N THR A 35 1.49 -32.43 -19.50
CA THR A 35 0.17 -32.99 -19.87
C THR A 35 -0.96 -31.96 -19.83
N PHE A 36 -0.69 -30.72 -19.41
CA PHE A 36 -1.69 -29.67 -19.28
C PHE A 36 -1.46 -28.51 -20.25
N THR A 37 -2.52 -27.73 -20.49
CA THR A 37 -2.45 -26.42 -21.14
C THR A 37 -2.87 -25.36 -20.13
N PRO A 38 -2.15 -24.22 -20.01
CA PRO A 38 -2.54 -23.13 -19.13
C PRO A 38 -3.97 -22.69 -19.41
N LYS A 39 -4.73 -22.44 -18.34
CA LYS A 39 -6.09 -21.91 -18.45
C LYS A 39 -6.04 -20.47 -18.92
N ILE A 40 -6.78 -20.20 -19.99
CA ILE A 40 -6.94 -18.89 -20.61
C ILE A 40 -8.04 -18.10 -19.90
N HIS A 41 -7.77 -16.84 -19.56
CA HIS A 41 -8.75 -15.92 -18.98
C HIS A 41 -9.01 -14.69 -19.85
N HIS A 42 -8.05 -14.28 -20.69
CA HIS A 42 -8.18 -13.08 -21.51
C HIS A 42 -8.80 -13.36 -22.89
N PRO A 43 -9.79 -12.56 -23.35
CA PRO A 43 -10.55 -12.84 -24.56
C PRO A 43 -9.75 -12.73 -25.86
N ASN A 44 -8.66 -11.94 -25.88
CA ASN A 44 -7.81 -11.80 -27.07
C ASN A 44 -6.86 -12.98 -27.28
N ILE A 45 -6.77 -13.94 -26.35
CA ILE A 45 -5.92 -15.12 -26.55
C ILE A 45 -6.63 -16.08 -27.50
N LYS A 46 -5.97 -16.43 -28.60
CA LYS A 46 -6.41 -17.45 -29.56
C LYS A 46 -6.02 -18.85 -29.09
N GLY A 47 -4.80 -19.02 -28.59
CA GLY A 47 -4.29 -20.30 -28.10
C GLY A 47 -3.01 -20.15 -27.28
N VAL A 48 -2.67 -21.20 -26.55
CA VAL A 48 -1.41 -21.31 -25.82
C VAL A 48 -0.79 -22.65 -26.17
N THR A 49 0.45 -22.63 -26.65
CA THR A 49 1.21 -23.81 -27.06
C THR A 49 2.48 -23.94 -26.22
N LEU A 50 2.83 -25.17 -25.87
CA LEU A 50 4.13 -25.46 -25.27
C LEU A 50 5.19 -25.39 -26.37
N PHE A 51 6.00 -24.33 -26.36
CA PHE A 51 6.97 -24.06 -27.42
C PHE A 51 8.21 -24.95 -27.29
N ALA A 52 8.73 -25.11 -26.07
CA ALA A 52 9.83 -26.01 -25.78
C ALA A 52 9.81 -26.41 -24.29
N GLN A 53 10.42 -27.54 -23.95
CA GLN A 53 10.55 -28.01 -22.57
C GLN A 53 11.82 -28.85 -22.39
N ASN A 54 12.11 -29.27 -21.16
CA ASN A 54 13.17 -30.25 -20.91
C ASN A 54 13.01 -31.51 -21.80
N PRO A 55 14.11 -32.07 -22.33
CA PRO A 55 15.51 -31.72 -22.04
C PRO A 55 16.07 -30.50 -22.80
N ASP A 56 15.33 -29.92 -23.75
CA ASP A 56 15.83 -28.85 -24.63
C ASP A 56 16.09 -27.53 -23.89
N ILE A 57 15.34 -27.28 -22.82
CA ILE A 57 15.51 -26.13 -21.93
C ILE A 57 15.33 -26.56 -20.46
N VAL A 58 16.20 -26.07 -19.58
CA VAL A 58 16.06 -26.25 -18.12
C VAL A 58 16.24 -24.94 -17.36
N THR A 59 15.49 -24.74 -16.29
CA THR A 59 15.60 -23.57 -15.40
C THR A 59 15.71 -22.24 -16.16
N PRO A 60 14.79 -21.95 -17.11
CA PRO A 60 14.84 -20.74 -17.92
C PRO A 60 14.41 -19.52 -17.09
N ILE A 61 15.10 -18.40 -17.28
CA ILE A 61 14.81 -17.13 -16.59
C ILE A 61 14.50 -16.04 -17.61
N GLY A 62 15.53 -15.43 -18.21
CA GLY A 62 15.38 -14.37 -19.21
C GLY A 62 14.99 -14.90 -20.59
N ILE A 63 14.23 -14.10 -21.35
CA ILE A 63 13.81 -14.41 -22.71
C ILE A 63 13.76 -13.13 -23.55
N ALA A 64 14.19 -13.20 -24.80
CA ALA A 64 14.10 -12.10 -25.74
C ALA A 64 13.82 -12.64 -27.13
N VAL A 65 12.97 -11.96 -27.91
CA VAL A 65 12.69 -12.33 -29.30
C VAL A 65 13.43 -11.38 -30.23
N ALA A 66 14.20 -11.94 -31.15
CA ALA A 66 14.92 -11.16 -32.14
C ALA A 66 13.97 -10.58 -33.20
N PRO A 67 14.36 -9.50 -33.91
CA PRO A 67 13.56 -8.92 -35.00
C PRO A 67 13.18 -9.89 -36.14
N ASP A 68 13.92 -11.00 -36.29
CA ASP A 68 13.65 -12.06 -37.28
C ASP A 68 12.76 -13.19 -36.73
N GLY A 69 12.30 -13.09 -35.47
CA GLY A 69 11.40 -14.04 -34.83
C GLY A 69 12.08 -15.12 -33.99
N ARG A 70 13.42 -15.25 -34.06
CA ARG A 70 14.15 -16.25 -33.26
C ARG A 70 14.06 -15.96 -31.76
N VAL A 71 13.86 -17.00 -30.95
CA VAL A 71 13.61 -16.87 -29.50
C VAL A 71 14.89 -17.20 -28.72
N PHE A 72 15.47 -16.19 -28.08
CA PHE A 72 16.66 -16.32 -27.24
C PHE A 72 16.23 -16.54 -25.80
N VAL A 73 16.71 -17.60 -25.17
CA VAL A 73 16.33 -17.96 -23.80
C VAL A 73 17.57 -18.21 -22.95
N GLN A 74 17.57 -17.59 -21.77
CA GLN A 74 18.63 -17.75 -20.80
C GLN A 74 18.35 -18.97 -19.92
N GLU A 75 19.24 -19.94 -20.01
CA GLU A 75 19.18 -21.20 -19.31
C GLU A 75 20.17 -21.20 -18.14
N ASN A 76 19.67 -21.31 -16.90
CA ASN A 76 20.51 -21.18 -15.71
C ASN A 76 20.98 -22.53 -15.17
N HIS A 77 22.27 -22.66 -14.84
CA HIS A 77 22.87 -23.85 -14.22
C HIS A 77 23.63 -23.55 -12.93
N THR A 78 23.76 -22.28 -12.57
CA THR A 78 24.59 -21.83 -11.45
C THR A 78 23.78 -21.31 -10.27
N HIS A 79 22.50 -21.00 -10.47
CA HIS A 79 21.65 -20.39 -9.46
C HIS A 79 21.35 -21.35 -8.31
N LYS A 80 21.91 -21.03 -7.13
CA LYS A 80 21.89 -21.89 -5.93
C LYS A 80 22.19 -23.37 -6.26
N ARG A 81 23.21 -23.61 -7.08
CA ARG A 81 23.58 -24.94 -7.55
C ARG A 81 23.91 -25.90 -6.39
N ASN A 82 23.21 -27.03 -6.35
CA ASN A 82 23.52 -28.12 -5.40
C ASN A 82 24.68 -28.98 -5.92
N SER A 83 25.36 -29.69 -5.00
CA SER A 83 26.53 -30.52 -5.32
C SER A 83 26.21 -31.72 -6.23
N ASP A 84 24.95 -32.17 -6.22
CA ASP A 84 24.42 -33.30 -6.99
C ASP A 84 23.82 -32.88 -8.35
N TYR A 85 23.79 -31.59 -8.67
CA TYR A 85 23.30 -31.13 -9.96
C TYR A 85 24.34 -31.35 -11.07
N GLU A 86 23.98 -32.13 -12.09
CA GLU A 86 24.89 -32.60 -13.16
C GLU A 86 24.90 -31.72 -14.42
N GLY A 87 24.13 -30.62 -14.47
CA GLY A 87 24.11 -29.71 -15.63
C GLY A 87 25.44 -28.97 -15.89
N PRO A 88 25.57 -28.23 -17.00
CA PRO A 88 26.70 -27.36 -17.33
C PRO A 88 27.25 -26.53 -16.15
N LYS A 89 28.55 -26.21 -16.15
CA LYS A 89 29.17 -25.42 -15.06
C LYS A 89 28.83 -23.92 -15.10
N THR A 90 28.34 -23.46 -16.24
CA THR A 90 28.02 -22.06 -16.54
C THR A 90 26.63 -21.98 -17.16
N ASP A 91 26.03 -20.80 -17.07
CA ASP A 91 24.75 -20.48 -17.68
C ASP A 91 24.91 -20.35 -19.21
N ARG A 92 23.83 -20.61 -19.96
CA ARG A 92 23.79 -20.59 -21.43
C ARG A 92 22.73 -19.62 -21.95
N ILE A 93 22.94 -19.09 -23.14
CA ILE A 93 21.92 -18.44 -23.96
C ILE A 93 21.64 -19.37 -25.13
N LEU A 94 20.44 -19.94 -25.16
CA LEU A 94 19.95 -20.82 -26.21
C LEU A 94 19.10 -20.03 -27.21
N VAL A 95 19.05 -20.51 -28.45
CA VAL A 95 18.19 -19.97 -29.51
C VAL A 95 17.26 -21.08 -29.99
N PHE A 96 15.98 -20.76 -30.08
CA PHE A 96 14.92 -21.65 -30.55
C PHE A 96 14.24 -21.05 -31.77
N GLU A 97 13.95 -21.90 -32.75
CA GLU A 97 13.27 -21.57 -34.00
C GLU A 97 12.14 -22.57 -34.24
N ASP A 98 11.07 -22.11 -34.90
CA ASP A 98 9.91 -22.90 -35.34
C ASP A 98 9.88 -22.78 -36.87
N THR A 99 10.53 -23.73 -37.55
CA THR A 99 10.78 -23.63 -39.00
C THR A 99 9.60 -24.08 -39.86
N ASP A 100 8.66 -24.86 -39.29
CA ASP A 100 7.43 -25.29 -39.94
C ASP A 100 6.18 -24.49 -39.51
N ASN A 101 6.35 -23.56 -38.55
CA ASN A 101 5.40 -22.58 -38.06
C ASN A 101 4.19 -23.22 -37.35
N ASP A 102 4.39 -24.37 -36.69
CA ASP A 102 3.32 -25.16 -36.10
C ASP A 102 2.91 -24.73 -34.68
N GLY A 103 3.75 -23.98 -33.96
CA GLY A 103 3.56 -23.95 -32.50
C GLY A 103 4.81 -24.09 -31.65
N ILE A 104 5.74 -24.89 -32.15
CA ILE A 104 6.67 -25.66 -31.36
C ILE A 104 8.05 -25.45 -31.96
N ALA A 105 9.06 -25.28 -31.10
CA ALA A 105 10.42 -25.18 -31.58
C ALA A 105 10.89 -26.54 -32.12
N ASP A 106 11.42 -26.55 -33.34
CA ASP A 106 11.99 -27.73 -34.00
C ASP A 106 13.51 -27.62 -34.17
N GLU A 107 14.08 -26.42 -34.06
CA GLU A 107 15.51 -26.18 -34.01
C GLU A 107 15.96 -25.53 -32.69
N ARG A 108 17.16 -25.94 -32.23
CA ARG A 108 17.82 -25.43 -31.03
C ARG A 108 19.33 -25.25 -31.28
N SER A 109 19.87 -24.12 -30.84
CA SER A 109 21.33 -23.86 -30.85
C SER A 109 21.81 -23.10 -29.61
N VAL A 110 23.13 -23.14 -29.35
CA VAL A 110 23.77 -22.37 -28.26
C VAL A 110 24.38 -21.10 -28.82
N PHE A 111 23.82 -19.94 -28.46
CA PHE A 111 24.36 -18.64 -28.85
C PHE A 111 25.61 -18.28 -28.03
N TYR A 112 25.56 -18.49 -26.72
CA TYR A 112 26.66 -18.18 -25.79
C TYR A 112 26.62 -19.11 -24.57
N GLU A 113 27.79 -19.46 -24.04
CA GLU A 113 27.97 -20.21 -22.79
C GLU A 113 29.17 -19.65 -22.05
N GLY A 114 29.02 -19.36 -20.75
CA GLY A 114 30.14 -18.86 -19.94
C GLY A 114 29.74 -17.98 -18.76
N HIS A 115 28.51 -17.48 -18.71
CA HIS A 115 28.04 -16.64 -17.62
C HIS A 115 27.76 -17.44 -16.33
N THR A 116 27.60 -16.73 -15.22
CA THR A 116 27.09 -17.27 -13.97
C THR A 116 26.10 -16.28 -13.37
N PHE A 117 25.10 -16.78 -12.65
CA PHE A 117 24.01 -15.99 -12.08
C PHE A 117 23.39 -15.03 -13.09
N SER A 118 23.17 -15.49 -14.32
CA SER A 118 22.46 -14.72 -15.32
C SER A 118 21.01 -14.50 -14.90
N THR A 119 20.48 -13.30 -15.16
CA THR A 119 19.19 -12.84 -14.62
C THR A 119 18.19 -12.40 -15.68
N ASP A 120 18.63 -11.77 -16.78
CA ASP A 120 17.68 -11.21 -17.77
C ASP A 120 18.26 -11.03 -19.17
N LEU A 121 17.39 -11.02 -20.19
CA LEU A 121 17.69 -10.77 -21.60
C LEU A 121 16.72 -9.75 -22.20
N LEU A 122 17.23 -8.87 -23.07
CA LEU A 122 16.40 -7.90 -23.79
C LEU A 122 17.01 -7.58 -25.16
N PHE A 123 16.22 -7.57 -26.23
CA PHE A 123 16.65 -7.02 -27.51
C PHE A 123 16.37 -5.51 -27.58
N GLY A 124 17.38 -4.74 -27.99
CA GLY A 124 17.19 -3.35 -28.39
C GLY A 124 16.70 -3.24 -29.85
N PRO A 125 16.11 -2.10 -30.24
CA PRO A 125 15.68 -1.87 -31.63
C PRO A 125 16.86 -1.75 -32.61
N ASP A 126 18.08 -1.59 -32.10
CA ASP A 126 19.34 -1.66 -32.84
C ASP A 126 19.78 -3.11 -33.16
N GLY A 127 19.02 -4.11 -32.69
CA GLY A 127 19.31 -5.52 -32.88
C GLY A 127 20.44 -6.05 -32.00
N HIS A 128 20.84 -5.29 -30.97
CA HIS A 128 21.76 -5.73 -29.94
C HIS A 128 21.01 -6.56 -28.88
N LEU A 129 21.65 -7.62 -28.38
CA LEU A 129 21.13 -8.39 -27.26
C LEU A 129 21.78 -7.88 -25.97
N TYR A 130 20.97 -7.31 -25.09
CA TYR A 130 21.35 -6.93 -23.74
C TYR A 130 21.18 -8.13 -22.82
N VAL A 131 22.14 -8.31 -21.92
CA VAL A 131 22.17 -9.39 -20.95
C VAL A 131 22.50 -8.83 -19.59
N SER A 132 21.87 -9.33 -18.55
CA SER A 132 22.28 -9.06 -17.18
C SER A 132 22.67 -10.35 -16.45
N THR A 133 23.64 -10.18 -15.58
CA THR A 133 23.97 -11.14 -14.53
C THR A 133 23.85 -10.45 -13.20
N ARG A 134 24.05 -11.20 -12.12
CA ARG A 134 24.21 -10.62 -10.80
C ARG A 134 25.18 -9.44 -10.73
N TRP A 135 26.24 -9.43 -11.54
CA TRP A 135 27.36 -8.50 -11.40
C TRP A 135 27.48 -7.46 -12.50
N PHE A 136 26.80 -7.61 -13.63
CA PHE A 136 26.95 -6.65 -14.72
C PHE A 136 25.77 -6.68 -15.68
N ILE A 137 25.65 -5.57 -16.41
CA ILE A 137 24.87 -5.45 -17.63
C ILE A 137 25.85 -5.42 -18.79
N GLY A 138 25.62 -6.29 -19.76
CA GLY A 138 26.43 -6.39 -20.95
C GLY A 138 25.59 -6.38 -22.22
N ARG A 139 26.28 -6.30 -23.36
CA ARG A 139 25.66 -6.28 -24.67
C ARG A 139 26.44 -7.13 -25.67
N PHE A 140 25.72 -7.93 -26.45
CA PHE A 140 26.24 -8.57 -27.65
C PHE A 140 25.84 -7.75 -28.89
N PRO A 141 26.79 -7.06 -29.53
CA PRO A 141 26.50 -6.23 -30.69
C PRO A 141 25.99 -7.04 -31.88
N ASN A 142 24.92 -6.56 -32.48
CA ASN A 142 24.25 -7.12 -33.65
C ASN A 142 23.88 -8.61 -33.51
N ALA A 143 23.58 -9.05 -32.28
CA ALA A 143 23.24 -10.44 -31.99
C ALA A 143 22.06 -10.97 -32.83
N SER A 144 21.11 -10.09 -33.18
CA SER A 144 19.98 -10.41 -34.07
C SER A 144 20.37 -10.90 -35.46
N ARG A 145 21.63 -10.72 -35.89
CA ARG A 145 22.13 -11.17 -37.22
C ARG A 145 23.14 -12.31 -37.11
N LYS A 146 23.32 -12.85 -35.91
CA LYS A 146 24.34 -13.85 -35.61
C LYS A 146 23.69 -15.16 -35.19
N THR A 147 24.38 -16.25 -35.49
CA THR A 147 24.02 -17.60 -35.01
C THR A 147 24.76 -17.95 -33.71
N LYS A 148 25.87 -17.26 -33.42
CA LYS A 148 26.67 -17.42 -32.20
C LYS A 148 27.33 -16.09 -31.78
N ALA A 149 27.58 -15.92 -30.49
CA ALA A 149 28.34 -14.79 -29.96
C ALA A 149 29.81 -14.81 -30.43
N GLU A 150 30.36 -13.63 -30.70
CA GLU A 150 31.76 -13.41 -31.12
C GLU A 150 32.66 -13.09 -29.91
N GLY A 151 32.53 -13.88 -28.83
CA GLY A 151 33.26 -13.69 -27.58
C GLY A 151 32.37 -13.20 -26.43
N GLU A 152 33.00 -12.55 -25.45
CA GLU A 152 32.34 -11.99 -24.26
C GLU A 152 31.48 -10.76 -24.59
N PRO A 153 30.40 -10.48 -23.84
CA PRO A 153 29.63 -9.26 -24.04
C PRO A 153 30.42 -8.01 -23.66
N GLU A 154 30.13 -6.90 -24.33
CA GLU A 154 30.62 -5.58 -23.94
C GLU A 154 29.98 -5.19 -22.59
N LYS A 155 30.79 -4.99 -21.55
CA LYS A 155 30.28 -4.59 -20.23
C LYS A 155 29.87 -3.11 -20.24
N LEU A 156 28.59 -2.86 -20.01
CA LEU A 156 28.02 -1.51 -19.99
C LEU A 156 28.01 -0.93 -18.57
N VAL A 157 27.62 -1.75 -17.59
CA VAL A 157 27.60 -1.40 -16.17
C VAL A 157 28.08 -2.58 -15.35
N THR A 158 28.98 -2.37 -14.39
CA THR A 158 29.44 -3.41 -13.45
C THR A 158 29.08 -3.08 -12.01
N CYS A 159 28.82 -4.10 -11.20
CA CYS A 159 28.51 -4.01 -9.78
C CYS A 159 29.68 -4.59 -8.96
N GLU A 160 30.31 -3.75 -8.15
CA GLU A 160 31.33 -4.12 -7.17
C GLU A 160 30.65 -4.32 -5.82
N THR A 161 30.58 -5.55 -5.29
CA THR A 161 30.04 -5.83 -3.94
C THR A 161 30.46 -7.20 -3.42
N ASP A 162 30.56 -7.33 -2.10
CA ASP A 162 30.79 -8.61 -1.42
C ASP A 162 29.48 -9.38 -1.16
N GLY A 163 28.33 -8.71 -1.22
CA GLY A 163 27.03 -9.34 -0.99
C GLY A 163 26.69 -10.28 -2.14
N ASN A 164 26.32 -11.53 -1.86
CA ASN A 164 26.20 -12.58 -2.86
C ASN A 164 24.82 -13.27 -2.88
N TYR A 165 23.76 -12.60 -2.42
CA TYR A 165 22.42 -13.19 -2.37
C TYR A 165 21.84 -13.43 -3.77
N PRO A 166 21.70 -14.69 -4.22
CA PRO A 166 21.51 -14.99 -5.65
C PRO A 166 20.30 -14.35 -6.32
N HIS A 167 19.24 -14.09 -5.57
CA HIS A 167 17.95 -13.59 -6.09
C HIS A 167 17.85 -12.07 -6.24
N ASN A 168 18.78 -11.31 -5.66
CA ASN A 168 18.71 -9.85 -5.61
C ASN A 168 19.93 -9.27 -6.36
N GLY A 169 20.19 -9.79 -7.56
CA GLY A 169 21.23 -9.30 -8.46
C GLY A 169 20.72 -8.17 -9.36
N VAL A 170 21.53 -7.77 -10.33
CA VAL A 170 21.07 -6.87 -11.40
C VAL A 170 20.07 -7.61 -12.28
N GLY A 171 18.96 -6.98 -12.65
CA GLY A 171 17.94 -7.58 -13.52
C GLY A 171 16.92 -6.55 -14.01
N GLY A 172 15.82 -7.02 -14.59
CA GLY A 172 14.71 -6.16 -15.00
C GLY A 172 15.13 -5.16 -16.07
N LEU A 173 15.73 -5.64 -17.16
CA LEU A 173 16.20 -4.78 -18.24
C LEU A 173 14.99 -4.20 -18.99
N ALA A 174 14.95 -2.88 -19.12
CA ALA A 174 13.88 -2.19 -19.86
C ALA A 174 14.43 -1.05 -20.71
N ILE A 175 14.14 -1.06 -22.01
CA ILE A 175 14.44 0.05 -22.92
C ILE A 175 13.17 0.86 -23.15
N ASP A 176 13.29 2.19 -23.11
CA ASP A 176 12.16 3.07 -23.41
C ASP A 176 11.83 3.00 -24.92
N PRO A 177 10.64 2.51 -25.32
CA PRO A 177 10.31 2.32 -26.73
C PRO A 177 10.28 3.64 -27.53
N GLY A 178 10.05 4.78 -26.88
CA GLY A 178 10.07 6.10 -27.53
C GLY A 178 11.39 6.84 -27.41
N ASN A 179 12.32 6.37 -26.56
CA ASN A 179 13.69 6.91 -26.41
C ASN A 179 14.68 5.74 -26.24
N PRO A 180 14.91 4.94 -27.29
CA PRO A 180 15.59 3.65 -27.18
C PRO A 180 17.07 3.73 -26.80
N GLU A 181 17.64 4.93 -26.77
CA GLU A 181 18.99 5.16 -26.29
C GLU A 181 19.12 5.11 -24.77
N TRP A 182 18.04 4.81 -24.04
CA TRP A 182 18.03 4.68 -22.59
C TRP A 182 17.61 3.28 -22.14
N LEU A 183 18.40 2.73 -21.22
CA LEU A 183 18.21 1.44 -20.59
C LEU A 183 18.02 1.65 -19.08
N ALA A 184 16.96 1.04 -18.53
CA ALA A 184 16.70 0.95 -17.10
C ALA A 184 16.95 -0.48 -16.59
N PHE A 185 17.25 -0.60 -15.30
CA PHE A 185 17.47 -1.86 -14.62
C PHE A 185 17.25 -1.75 -13.11
N GLY A 186 16.97 -2.90 -12.49
CA GLY A 186 16.71 -3.06 -11.06
C GLY A 186 17.82 -3.79 -10.32
N PHE A 187 17.82 -3.62 -9.00
CA PHE A 187 18.74 -4.26 -8.06
C PHE A 187 18.04 -4.45 -6.70
N GLY A 188 18.16 -5.62 -6.08
CA GLY A 188 17.53 -5.88 -4.77
C GLY A 188 18.44 -5.60 -3.56
N GLU A 189 17.91 -5.78 -2.34
CA GLU A 189 18.53 -5.34 -1.07
C GLU A 189 19.91 -5.93 -0.71
N ASN A 190 20.37 -6.95 -1.46
CA ASN A 190 21.71 -7.52 -1.38
C ASN A 190 22.24 -7.82 0.05
N LEU A 191 21.37 -8.24 0.97
CA LEU A 191 21.67 -8.48 2.39
C LEU A 191 22.26 -7.25 3.09
N GLY A 192 21.92 -6.06 2.60
CA GLY A 192 22.44 -4.78 3.06
C GLY A 192 23.94 -4.59 2.88
N ALA A 193 24.60 -5.41 2.06
CA ALA A 193 26.01 -5.24 1.74
C ALA A 193 26.22 -3.97 0.89
N ASP A 194 27.33 -3.28 1.14
CA ASP A 194 27.72 -2.14 0.33
C ASP A 194 27.99 -2.58 -1.11
N TYR A 195 27.61 -1.75 -2.07
CA TYR A 195 27.83 -1.99 -3.49
C TYR A 195 28.19 -0.71 -4.22
N THR A 196 28.86 -0.83 -5.37
CA THR A 196 29.14 0.28 -6.28
C THR A 196 28.87 -0.14 -7.72
N PHE A 197 27.96 0.58 -8.39
CA PHE A 197 27.81 0.48 -9.83
C PHE A 197 28.79 1.41 -10.55
N VAL A 198 29.39 0.92 -11.63
CA VAL A 198 30.31 1.67 -12.49
C VAL A 198 29.79 1.62 -13.93
N GLY A 199 29.44 2.78 -14.50
CA GLY A 199 29.05 2.93 -15.90
C GLY A 199 30.26 2.89 -16.84
N SER A 200 30.01 2.76 -18.14
CA SER A 200 31.06 2.66 -19.17
C SER A 200 31.90 3.94 -19.32
N ASP A 201 31.35 5.08 -18.90
CA ASP A 201 32.02 6.38 -18.82
C ASP A 201 32.75 6.61 -17.48
N GLY A 202 32.75 5.61 -16.59
CA GLY A 202 33.40 5.66 -15.28
C GLY A 202 32.57 6.30 -14.17
N VAL A 203 31.32 6.72 -14.44
CA VAL A 203 30.41 7.22 -13.39
C VAL A 203 30.19 6.12 -12.34
N LYS A 204 30.41 6.46 -11.06
CA LYS A 204 30.25 5.54 -9.94
C LYS A 204 29.08 5.94 -9.04
N LEU A 205 28.21 4.98 -8.73
CA LEU A 205 27.10 5.16 -7.79
C LEU A 205 27.13 4.06 -6.74
N SER A 206 27.34 4.42 -5.48
CA SER A 206 27.43 3.48 -4.36
C SER A 206 26.18 3.48 -3.49
N GLY A 207 25.89 2.35 -2.88
CA GLY A 207 24.77 2.15 -1.97
C GLY A 207 24.99 0.96 -1.04
N GLY A 208 23.94 0.54 -0.34
CA GLY A 208 23.94 -0.64 0.51
C GLY A 208 22.62 -0.81 1.25
N ALA A 209 22.66 -0.63 2.57
CA ALA A 209 21.55 -0.97 3.47
C ALA A 209 20.30 -0.06 3.37
N GLU A 210 20.20 0.84 2.38
CA GLU A 210 18.95 1.51 1.97
C GLU A 210 17.96 0.59 1.23
N GLY A 211 18.31 -0.67 1.00
CA GLY A 211 17.47 -1.63 0.30
C GLY A 211 17.78 -1.71 -1.19
N GLY A 212 16.88 -2.32 -1.95
CA GLY A 212 16.93 -2.37 -3.41
C GLY A 212 16.71 -1.01 -4.06
N THR A 213 17.16 -0.90 -5.29
CA THR A 213 17.26 0.34 -6.05
C THR A 213 17.01 0.11 -7.53
N THR A 214 16.62 1.16 -8.24
CA THR A 214 16.53 1.14 -9.70
C THR A 214 17.41 2.22 -10.32
N TYR A 215 17.89 1.96 -11.52
CA TYR A 215 18.84 2.79 -12.25
C TYR A 215 18.44 2.96 -13.70
N ARG A 216 19.08 3.93 -14.33
CA ARG A 216 19.04 4.18 -15.76
C ARG A 216 20.40 4.62 -16.27
N CYS A 217 20.77 4.17 -17.45
CA CYS A 217 21.94 4.64 -18.21
C CYS A 217 21.58 4.79 -19.69
N ARG A 218 22.45 5.42 -20.47
CA ARG A 218 22.37 5.29 -21.93
C ARG A 218 22.59 3.83 -22.32
N SER A 219 22.12 3.45 -23.51
CA SER A 219 22.22 2.08 -24.02
C SER A 219 23.66 1.63 -24.32
N ASP A 220 24.64 2.53 -24.20
CA ASP A 220 26.09 2.28 -24.22
C ASP A 220 26.73 2.20 -22.82
N GLY A 221 25.94 2.30 -21.75
CA GLY A 221 26.38 2.26 -20.35
C GLY A 221 26.78 3.60 -19.74
N SER A 222 26.80 4.69 -20.51
CA SER A 222 27.17 6.03 -20.02
C SER A 222 26.03 6.73 -19.29
N LYS A 223 26.31 7.83 -18.59
CA LYS A 223 25.33 8.65 -17.86
C LYS A 223 24.48 7.83 -16.89
N LEU A 224 25.13 6.94 -16.15
CA LEU A 224 24.48 6.15 -15.11
C LEU A 224 23.87 7.07 -14.04
N THR A 225 22.59 6.86 -13.74
CA THR A 225 21.82 7.62 -12.75
C THR A 225 20.95 6.69 -11.91
N ARG A 226 20.81 7.00 -10.62
CA ARG A 226 19.85 6.33 -9.74
C ARG A 226 18.47 6.92 -9.96
N GLN A 227 17.47 6.06 -10.11
CA GLN A 227 16.08 6.47 -10.28
C GLN A 227 15.34 6.43 -8.94
N SER A 228 15.44 5.33 -8.19
CA SER A 228 14.73 5.19 -6.92
C SER A 228 15.45 4.30 -5.91
N THR A 229 15.05 4.41 -4.64
CA THR A 229 15.46 3.57 -3.51
C THR A 229 14.25 2.98 -2.80
N GLY A 230 14.46 2.18 -1.77
CA GLY A 230 13.38 1.74 -0.89
C GLY A 230 12.64 0.50 -1.36
N HIS A 231 13.23 -0.28 -2.27
CA HIS A 231 12.74 -1.58 -2.74
C HIS A 231 13.25 -2.69 -1.84
N TRP A 232 12.61 -3.85 -1.86
CA TRP A 232 13.23 -5.06 -1.33
C TRP A 232 13.91 -5.85 -2.45
N ASN A 233 13.21 -6.09 -3.57
CA ASN A 233 13.79 -6.70 -4.78
C ASN A 233 13.08 -6.20 -6.05
N ALA A 234 13.65 -5.18 -6.67
CA ALA A 234 13.22 -4.66 -7.97
C ALA A 234 13.64 -5.63 -9.11
N PHE A 235 12.85 -6.69 -9.33
CA PHE A 235 13.28 -7.82 -10.17
C PHE A 235 12.89 -7.67 -11.65
N GLY A 236 11.61 -7.45 -11.96
CA GLY A 236 11.12 -7.19 -13.32
C GLY A 236 10.78 -5.72 -13.54
N MET A 237 11.13 -5.17 -14.70
CA MET A 237 10.81 -3.78 -15.07
C MET A 237 10.34 -3.68 -16.50
N ALA A 238 9.52 -2.67 -16.78
CA ALA A 238 9.05 -2.37 -18.13
C ALA A 238 8.71 -0.90 -18.28
N TYR A 239 8.89 -0.38 -19.49
CA TYR A 239 8.25 0.87 -19.90
C TYR A 239 6.87 0.57 -20.50
N ASP A 240 5.88 1.42 -20.20
CA ASP A 240 4.67 1.48 -21.02
C ASP A 240 4.95 2.23 -22.34
N LEU A 241 3.92 2.33 -23.18
CA LEU A 241 4.03 2.98 -24.49
C LEU A 241 4.18 4.51 -24.37
N ASP A 242 3.78 5.10 -23.25
CA ASP A 242 3.89 6.54 -22.96
C ASP A 242 5.24 6.92 -22.34
N GLY A 243 6.08 5.95 -21.99
CA GLY A 243 7.42 6.16 -21.44
C GLY A 243 7.47 6.24 -19.91
N ASN A 244 6.43 5.78 -19.23
CA ASN A 244 6.42 5.59 -17.79
C ASN A 244 7.14 4.28 -17.44
N LEU A 245 8.01 4.33 -16.44
CA LEU A 245 8.80 3.17 -16.00
C LEU A 245 8.12 2.48 -14.82
N PHE A 246 7.96 1.17 -14.89
CA PHE A 246 7.38 0.37 -13.83
C PHE A 246 8.35 -0.70 -13.34
N SER A 247 8.21 -1.07 -12.08
CA SER A 247 8.96 -2.17 -11.46
C SER A 247 8.02 -3.06 -10.67
N THR A 248 8.25 -4.37 -10.73
CA THR A 248 7.85 -5.27 -9.67
C THR A 248 8.76 -5.09 -8.47
N ASP A 249 8.24 -5.25 -7.27
CA ASP A 249 9.04 -5.33 -6.06
C ASP A 249 8.52 -6.45 -5.16
N ASN A 250 9.37 -7.45 -4.88
CA ASN A 250 8.99 -8.56 -4.00
C ASN A 250 8.97 -8.12 -2.54
N ASP A 251 8.18 -8.77 -1.69
CA ASP A 251 8.08 -8.50 -0.27
C ASP A 251 9.02 -9.39 0.54
N PRO A 252 9.32 -9.01 1.79
CA PRO A 252 10.21 -9.76 2.68
C PRO A 252 9.61 -11.04 3.30
N ASN A 253 8.57 -11.63 2.70
CA ASN A 253 7.71 -12.70 3.23
C ASN A 253 6.98 -12.34 4.55
N ALA A 254 7.02 -11.08 4.93
CA ALA A 254 6.53 -10.59 6.21
C ALA A 254 5.73 -9.28 6.06
N THR A 255 5.79 -8.63 4.90
CA THR A 255 5.00 -7.42 4.63
C THR A 255 4.42 -7.49 3.22
N PRO A 256 3.58 -8.48 2.94
CA PRO A 256 2.86 -8.57 1.67
C PRO A 256 1.89 -7.39 1.50
N PRO A 257 1.42 -7.13 0.27
CA PRO A 257 1.74 -7.86 -0.96
C PRO A 257 3.07 -7.40 -1.58
N ASN A 258 3.56 -8.17 -2.56
CA ASN A 258 4.46 -7.66 -3.58
C ASN A 258 3.85 -6.41 -4.25
N ARG A 259 4.69 -5.47 -4.67
CA ARG A 259 4.28 -4.12 -5.07
C ARG A 259 4.50 -3.89 -6.56
N LEU A 260 3.48 -3.38 -7.25
CA LEU A 260 3.66 -2.75 -8.56
C LEU A 260 3.95 -1.26 -8.31
N LEU A 261 5.09 -0.79 -8.81
CA LEU A 261 5.62 0.54 -8.52
C LEU A 261 5.76 1.34 -9.83
N HIS A 262 5.29 2.60 -9.82
CA HIS A 262 5.61 3.58 -10.86
C HIS A 262 6.88 4.34 -10.45
N ILE A 263 7.94 4.18 -11.23
CA ILE A 263 9.30 4.65 -10.93
C ILE A 263 9.50 6.06 -11.52
N ILE A 264 9.79 7.02 -10.64
CA ILE A 264 10.19 8.38 -11.01
C ILE A 264 11.52 8.74 -10.34
N PRO A 265 12.32 9.67 -10.92
CA PRO A 265 13.54 10.15 -10.29
C PRO A 265 13.33 10.66 -8.86
N GLY A 266 14.19 10.21 -7.94
CA GLY A 266 14.17 10.60 -6.53
C GLY A 266 13.16 9.86 -5.66
N ALA A 267 12.37 8.94 -6.23
CA ALA A 267 11.43 8.11 -5.50
C ALA A 267 12.12 7.26 -4.42
N ASP A 268 11.45 7.15 -3.28
CA ASP A 268 11.83 6.28 -2.17
C ASP A 268 10.59 5.49 -1.76
N PHE A 269 10.64 4.16 -1.84
CA PHE A 269 9.51 3.29 -1.52
C PHE A 269 9.52 2.77 -0.07
N GLY A 270 10.43 3.28 0.77
CA GLY A 270 10.34 3.20 2.22
C GLY A 270 10.90 1.97 2.91
N PHE A 271 11.23 0.89 2.19
CA PHE A 271 11.93 -0.27 2.77
C PHE A 271 13.42 0.02 2.92
N GLU A 272 14.03 -0.35 4.04
CA GLU A 272 15.49 -0.26 4.19
C GLU A 272 16.04 -1.42 5.02
N TYR A 273 17.00 -2.15 4.46
CA TYR A 273 17.58 -3.33 5.11
C TYR A 273 18.28 -3.02 6.44
N ARG A 274 18.81 -1.80 6.60
CA ARG A 274 19.49 -1.34 7.84
C ARG A 274 18.63 -1.44 9.10
N TYR A 275 17.32 -1.58 8.93
CA TYR A 275 16.32 -1.68 10.01
C TYR A 275 15.78 -3.09 10.21
N GLY A 276 16.35 -4.09 9.53
CA GLY A 276 15.87 -5.45 9.54
C GLY A 276 15.23 -5.81 8.21
N ARG A 277 15.24 -7.11 7.92
CA ARG A 277 14.80 -7.62 6.62
C ARG A 277 13.30 -7.75 6.51
N SER A 278 12.54 -7.75 7.61
CA SER A 278 11.11 -8.11 7.64
C SER A 278 10.16 -7.09 7.02
N GLY A 279 10.57 -5.84 6.82
CA GLY A 279 9.65 -4.79 6.41
C GLY A 279 8.73 -4.24 7.52
N ARG A 280 8.90 -4.62 8.80
CA ARG A 280 8.00 -4.24 9.92
C ARG A 280 8.55 -3.23 10.92
N HIS A 281 9.78 -2.76 10.73
CA HIS A 281 10.43 -1.85 11.67
C HIS A 281 9.71 -0.47 11.76
N PRO A 282 9.64 0.20 12.92
CA PRO A 282 8.93 1.48 13.05
C PRO A 282 9.49 2.67 12.25
N LEU A 283 10.67 2.50 11.64
CA LEU A 283 11.38 3.53 10.86
C LEU A 283 11.33 3.30 9.35
N ILE A 284 10.63 2.26 8.91
CA ILE A 284 10.37 1.95 7.50
C ILE A 284 8.87 2.07 7.22
N CYS A 285 8.50 2.04 5.95
CA CYS A 285 7.11 1.94 5.52
C CYS A 285 7.02 1.10 4.26
N TRP A 286 5.87 0.46 4.06
CA TRP A 286 5.62 -0.34 2.86
C TRP A 286 4.66 0.33 1.88
N ASN A 287 3.73 1.16 2.40
CA ASN A 287 2.64 1.75 1.64
C ASN A 287 2.83 3.25 1.39
N GLY A 288 4.04 3.79 1.60
CA GLY A 288 4.33 5.21 1.38
C GLY A 288 3.80 6.15 2.48
N GLU A 289 3.52 5.66 3.69
CA GLU A 289 2.94 6.47 4.78
C GLU A 289 3.96 7.38 5.51
N ASN A 290 5.25 7.29 5.16
CA ASN A 290 6.28 8.16 5.72
C ASN A 290 6.49 9.40 4.82
N PRO A 291 6.76 10.59 5.40
CA PRO A 291 7.10 11.76 4.62
C PRO A 291 8.26 11.47 3.66
N GLY A 292 8.11 11.88 2.40
CA GLY A 292 9.11 11.68 1.36
C GLY A 292 9.15 10.29 0.71
N THR A 293 8.18 9.42 1.02
CA THR A 293 8.06 8.07 0.43
C THR A 293 6.85 7.94 -0.49
N LEU A 294 6.94 7.02 -1.45
CA LEU A 294 5.86 6.61 -2.34
C LEU A 294 5.35 5.22 -1.98
N GLY A 295 4.08 4.96 -2.27
CA GLY A 295 3.44 3.65 -2.12
C GLY A 295 3.33 2.90 -3.45
N MET A 296 2.83 1.69 -3.38
CA MET A 296 2.48 0.91 -4.58
C MET A 296 1.28 1.51 -5.32
N ILE A 297 1.28 1.36 -6.65
CA ILE A 297 0.13 1.73 -7.49
C ILE A 297 -0.86 0.57 -7.62
N GLY A 298 -0.41 -0.67 -7.35
CA GLY A 298 -1.23 -1.88 -7.32
C GLY A 298 -0.49 -3.03 -6.64
N ALA A 299 -1.22 -4.05 -6.23
CA ALA A 299 -0.65 -5.25 -5.63
C ALA A 299 -0.25 -6.26 -6.71
N LEU A 300 0.90 -6.93 -6.55
CA LEU A 300 1.34 -8.04 -7.39
C LEU A 300 1.08 -9.40 -6.71
N GLY A 301 1.22 -10.49 -7.47
CA GLY A 301 1.25 -11.83 -6.91
C GLY A 301 2.57 -12.17 -6.24
N GLU A 302 2.61 -13.29 -5.55
CA GLU A 302 3.78 -13.75 -4.81
C GLU A 302 4.94 -14.12 -5.74
N ALA A 303 6.16 -13.81 -5.29
CA ALA A 303 7.40 -13.89 -6.07
C ALA A 303 7.26 -13.35 -7.52
N ALA A 304 6.71 -12.15 -7.68
CA ALA A 304 6.58 -11.51 -8.99
C ALA A 304 7.95 -11.28 -9.64
N SER A 305 8.15 -11.75 -10.87
CA SER A 305 9.47 -11.78 -11.53
C SER A 305 9.51 -11.16 -12.93
N GLY A 306 8.41 -11.15 -13.65
CA GLY A 306 8.34 -10.63 -15.02
C GLY A 306 7.42 -9.43 -15.06
N LEU A 307 7.73 -8.44 -15.90
CA LEU A 307 6.86 -7.32 -16.20
C LEU A 307 7.00 -6.95 -17.67
N VAL A 308 5.89 -6.74 -18.39
CA VAL A 308 5.91 -6.27 -19.77
C VAL A 308 4.66 -5.46 -20.09
N SER A 309 4.76 -4.49 -21.00
CA SER A 309 3.58 -3.79 -21.54
C SER A 309 2.66 -4.74 -22.31
N HIS A 310 1.35 -4.53 -22.24
CA HIS A 310 0.33 -5.27 -23.01
C HIS A 310 -0.59 -4.30 -23.74
N GLY A 311 0.00 -3.39 -24.52
CA GLY A 311 -0.74 -2.33 -25.18
C GLY A 311 -0.94 -1.10 -24.30
N PRO A 312 -1.70 -0.11 -24.80
CA PRO A 312 -1.94 1.15 -24.09
C PRO A 312 -2.57 0.93 -22.70
N GLY A 313 -1.93 1.46 -21.66
CA GLY A 313 -2.46 1.46 -20.29
C GLY A 313 -2.52 0.09 -19.61
N GLN A 314 -1.84 -0.93 -20.12
CA GLN A 314 -1.88 -2.29 -19.56
C GLN A 314 -0.49 -2.91 -19.40
N LEU A 315 -0.31 -3.68 -18.32
CA LEU A 315 0.92 -4.42 -18.02
C LEU A 315 0.58 -5.88 -17.71
N LEU A 316 1.47 -6.81 -18.06
CA LEU A 316 1.43 -8.19 -17.58
C LEU A 316 2.53 -8.43 -16.55
N SER A 317 2.24 -9.20 -15.51
CA SER A 317 3.25 -9.68 -14.56
C SER A 317 3.22 -11.21 -14.41
N ALA A 318 4.40 -11.80 -14.21
CA ALA A 318 4.53 -13.21 -13.86
C ALA A 318 4.55 -13.35 -12.34
N SER A 319 3.64 -14.17 -11.79
CA SER A 319 3.53 -14.44 -10.35
C SER A 319 3.93 -15.90 -10.11
N TRP A 320 5.21 -16.12 -9.78
CA TRP A 320 5.85 -17.44 -9.75
C TRP A 320 5.23 -18.39 -8.72
N THR A 321 4.99 -17.93 -7.50
CA THR A 321 4.40 -18.76 -6.44
C THR A 321 2.90 -19.02 -6.66
N ASP A 322 2.23 -18.12 -7.38
CA ASP A 322 0.78 -18.14 -7.59
C ASP A 322 0.34 -18.91 -8.84
N ASN A 323 1.28 -19.51 -9.57
CA ASN A 323 1.03 -20.26 -10.80
C ASN A 323 0.22 -19.47 -11.83
N ARG A 324 0.55 -18.18 -12.02
CA ARG A 324 -0.25 -17.31 -12.88
C ARG A 324 0.52 -16.18 -13.55
N VAL A 325 -0.05 -15.73 -14.66
CA VAL A 325 0.25 -14.44 -15.28
C VAL A 325 -0.93 -13.53 -14.99
N ASP A 326 -0.67 -12.33 -14.50
CA ASP A 326 -1.67 -11.33 -14.14
C ASP A 326 -1.64 -10.15 -15.11
N LEU A 327 -2.82 -9.63 -15.48
CA LEU A 327 -3.02 -8.39 -16.20
C LEU A 327 -3.33 -7.25 -15.23
N HIS A 328 -2.68 -6.11 -15.45
CA HIS A 328 -2.86 -4.89 -14.67
C HIS A 328 -3.31 -3.76 -15.58
N THR A 329 -4.50 -3.20 -15.32
CA THR A 329 -4.97 -2.00 -16.04
C THR A 329 -4.62 -0.76 -15.25
N LEU A 330 -3.91 0.17 -15.89
CA LEU A 330 -3.46 1.44 -15.32
C LEU A 330 -4.55 2.50 -15.46
N ASN A 331 -5.04 2.99 -14.32
CA ASN A 331 -6.01 4.08 -14.24
C ASN A 331 -5.29 5.34 -13.76
N PRO A 332 -5.37 6.48 -14.46
CA PRO A 332 -4.78 7.74 -14.00
C PRO A 332 -5.25 8.11 -12.59
N ASN A 333 -4.32 8.51 -11.72
CA ASN A 333 -4.58 8.93 -10.35
C ASN A 333 -3.54 9.98 -9.92
N GLY A 334 -3.92 11.25 -9.98
CA GLY A 334 -2.99 12.36 -9.77
C GLY A 334 -1.91 12.39 -10.87
N ALA A 335 -0.66 12.60 -10.49
CA ALA A 335 0.53 12.55 -11.35
C ALA A 335 1.06 11.11 -11.58
N SER A 336 0.28 10.09 -11.23
CA SER A 336 0.62 8.67 -11.36
C SER A 336 -0.63 7.84 -11.67
N PHE A 337 -0.67 6.59 -11.22
CA PHE A 337 -1.68 5.60 -11.55
C PHE A 337 -2.20 4.87 -10.31
N ALA A 338 -3.39 4.28 -10.44
CA ALA A 338 -3.85 3.14 -9.66
C ALA A 338 -4.04 1.95 -10.62
N ALA A 339 -3.59 0.75 -10.23
CA ALA A 339 -3.60 -0.43 -11.08
C ALA A 339 -4.57 -1.50 -10.55
N THR A 340 -5.37 -2.09 -11.45
CA THR A 340 -6.15 -3.30 -11.16
C THR A 340 -5.28 -4.56 -11.27
N ARG A 341 -5.80 -5.72 -10.87
CA ARG A 341 -5.17 -7.02 -11.11
C ARG A 341 -6.20 -8.09 -11.45
N GLU A 342 -6.04 -8.74 -12.60
CA GLU A 342 -6.90 -9.81 -13.08
C GLU A 342 -6.07 -10.97 -13.64
N PRO A 343 -6.49 -12.25 -13.45
CA PRO A 343 -5.80 -13.37 -14.07
C PRO A 343 -5.80 -13.26 -15.60
N PHE A 344 -4.64 -13.46 -16.23
CA PHE A 344 -4.46 -13.54 -17.68
C PHE A 344 -4.30 -15.01 -18.13
N LEU A 345 -3.40 -15.73 -17.45
CA LEU A 345 -3.21 -17.18 -17.54
C LEU A 345 -3.08 -17.78 -16.14
N SER A 346 -3.53 -19.01 -15.94
CA SER A 346 -3.26 -19.77 -14.70
C SER A 346 -2.96 -21.23 -15.01
N GLY A 347 -2.10 -21.86 -14.21
CA GLY A 347 -1.77 -23.28 -14.35
C GLY A 347 -1.79 -24.05 -13.03
N PRO A 348 -1.51 -25.36 -13.08
CA PRO A 348 -1.32 -26.22 -11.92
C PRO A 348 -0.03 -25.91 -11.14
N ASP A 349 0.24 -26.65 -10.07
CA ASP A 349 1.37 -26.42 -9.15
C ASP A 349 2.75 -26.40 -9.82
N ASP A 350 2.91 -27.10 -10.93
CA ASP A 350 4.14 -27.11 -11.71
C ASP A 350 4.20 -25.98 -12.75
N PHE A 351 3.24 -25.05 -12.85
CA PHE A 351 3.28 -23.90 -13.77
C PHE A 351 3.86 -22.65 -13.10
N ARG A 352 5.08 -22.26 -13.42
CA ARG A 352 5.83 -21.22 -12.69
C ARG A 352 6.38 -20.15 -13.66
N PRO A 353 5.53 -19.29 -14.24
CA PRO A 353 5.97 -18.27 -15.21
C PRO A 353 7.01 -17.33 -14.60
N VAL A 354 7.99 -16.89 -15.40
CA VAL A 354 9.11 -16.05 -14.94
C VAL A 354 9.25 -14.73 -15.70
N HIS A 355 9.49 -14.75 -17.02
CA HIS A 355 9.76 -13.55 -17.83
C HIS A 355 9.10 -13.63 -19.21
N PHE A 356 8.97 -12.49 -19.90
CA PHE A 356 8.17 -12.32 -21.11
C PHE A 356 8.96 -11.71 -22.28
N ALA A 357 8.61 -12.06 -23.51
CA ALA A 357 9.01 -11.31 -24.69
C ALA A 357 7.99 -11.46 -25.82
N TYR A 358 7.65 -10.37 -26.50
CA TYR A 358 6.75 -10.40 -27.65
C TYR A 358 7.49 -10.67 -28.95
N SER A 359 6.80 -11.28 -29.92
CA SER A 359 7.21 -11.17 -31.32
C SER A 359 7.21 -9.72 -31.80
N PRO A 360 8.04 -9.34 -32.78
CA PRO A 360 8.17 -7.95 -33.24
C PRO A 360 6.87 -7.31 -33.72
N ASP A 361 5.94 -8.12 -34.23
CA ASP A 361 4.62 -7.71 -34.72
C ASP A 361 3.52 -7.74 -33.63
N GLY A 362 3.82 -8.23 -32.43
CA GLY A 362 2.86 -8.36 -31.33
C GLY A 362 1.86 -9.50 -31.47
N SER A 363 2.01 -10.38 -32.48
CA SER A 363 1.12 -11.53 -32.71
C SER A 363 1.30 -12.65 -31.69
N TYR A 364 2.50 -12.75 -31.10
CA TYR A 364 2.86 -13.78 -30.13
C TYR A 364 3.49 -13.19 -28.88
N LEU A 365 3.20 -13.80 -27.73
CA LEU A 365 3.91 -13.58 -26.48
C LEU A 365 4.59 -14.89 -26.07
N TYR A 366 5.90 -14.86 -25.89
CA TYR A 366 6.68 -15.96 -25.34
C TYR A 366 6.97 -15.71 -23.86
N PHE A 367 6.97 -16.77 -23.06
CA PHE A 367 7.38 -16.65 -21.66
C PHE A 367 8.06 -17.91 -21.14
N THR A 368 8.98 -17.71 -20.20
CA THR A 368 9.72 -18.76 -19.51
C THR A 368 8.94 -19.30 -18.32
N ASP A 369 9.11 -20.58 -18.04
CA ASP A 369 8.45 -21.26 -16.93
C ASP A 369 9.45 -22.19 -16.20
N TRP A 370 9.62 -21.92 -14.93
CA TRP A 370 10.59 -22.54 -14.04
C TRP A 370 10.17 -23.92 -13.53
N VAL A 371 8.90 -24.31 -13.70
CA VAL A 371 8.34 -25.60 -13.31
C VAL A 371 8.23 -25.87 -11.80
N LYS A 372 9.32 -25.84 -11.04
CA LYS A 372 9.32 -26.27 -9.63
C LYS A 372 9.29 -25.09 -8.66
N LEU A 373 8.61 -25.23 -7.52
CA LEU A 373 8.75 -24.28 -6.41
C LEU A 373 10.08 -24.51 -5.65
N SER A 374 11.19 -24.34 -6.36
CA SER A 374 12.55 -24.59 -5.89
C SER A 374 13.45 -23.48 -6.39
N TYR A 375 14.09 -22.77 -5.47
CA TYR A 375 15.11 -21.79 -5.86
C TYR A 375 16.38 -22.42 -6.43
N PRO A 376 16.94 -23.54 -5.90
CA PRO A 376 18.02 -24.26 -6.56
C PRO A 376 17.66 -24.74 -7.96
N VAL A 377 18.64 -24.70 -8.87
CA VAL A 377 18.54 -25.35 -10.18
C VAL A 377 18.18 -26.84 -10.04
N HIS A 378 17.32 -27.32 -10.94
CA HIS A 378 16.67 -28.63 -10.79
C HIS A 378 16.42 -29.37 -12.11
N GLY A 379 16.91 -28.87 -13.24
CA GLY A 379 16.92 -29.63 -14.50
C GLY A 379 15.58 -29.76 -15.21
N ASN A 380 14.63 -28.88 -14.91
CA ASN A 380 13.33 -28.87 -15.58
C ASN A 380 13.05 -27.42 -16.01
N GLY A 381 12.31 -27.22 -17.09
CA GLY A 381 12.07 -25.89 -17.62
C GLY A 381 11.15 -25.94 -18.83
N ARG A 382 10.42 -24.85 -19.08
CA ARG A 382 9.51 -24.73 -20.22
C ARG A 382 9.55 -23.33 -20.82
N ILE A 383 9.18 -23.26 -22.09
CA ILE A 383 8.87 -22.02 -22.81
C ILE A 383 7.47 -22.19 -23.39
N TRP A 384 6.62 -21.21 -23.16
CA TRP A 384 5.25 -21.17 -23.68
C TRP A 384 5.13 -20.09 -24.74
N ARG A 385 4.27 -20.32 -25.73
CA ARG A 385 3.86 -19.34 -26.74
C ARG A 385 2.37 -19.08 -26.60
N VAL A 386 1.99 -17.82 -26.47
CA VAL A 386 0.61 -17.34 -26.54
C VAL A 386 0.39 -16.73 -27.91
N GLU A 387 -0.61 -17.21 -28.64
CA GLU A 387 -1.06 -16.62 -29.89
C GLU A 387 -2.26 -15.71 -29.62
N PHE A 388 -2.25 -14.49 -30.17
CA PHE A 388 -3.35 -13.56 -30.06
C PHE A 388 -4.29 -13.62 -31.27
N LYS A 389 -5.57 -13.29 -31.06
CA LYS A 389 -6.54 -13.13 -32.14
C LYS A 389 -6.24 -11.87 -32.94
N GLU A 390 -5.93 -10.80 -32.23
CA GLU A 390 -5.46 -9.53 -32.77
C GLU A 390 -4.09 -9.19 -32.18
N PRO A 391 -3.10 -8.75 -32.99
CA PRO A 391 -1.78 -8.37 -32.50
C PRO A 391 -1.84 -7.29 -31.42
N VAL A 392 -1.01 -7.43 -30.39
CA VAL A 392 -0.90 -6.44 -29.31
C VAL A 392 -0.10 -5.23 -29.83
N GLN A 393 -0.59 -4.02 -29.59
CA GLN A 393 0.14 -2.81 -29.96
C GLN A 393 1.37 -2.62 -29.07
N LEU A 394 2.57 -2.57 -29.67
CA LEU A 394 3.84 -2.42 -28.94
C LEU A 394 4.60 -1.14 -29.30
N HIS A 395 4.13 -0.38 -30.29
CA HIS A 395 4.77 0.86 -30.70
C HIS A 395 4.51 1.99 -29.69
N PRO A 396 5.52 2.85 -29.42
CA PRO A 396 5.38 3.97 -28.50
C PRO A 396 4.27 4.92 -28.97
N LEU A 397 3.52 5.47 -28.02
CA LEU A 397 2.54 6.51 -28.31
C LEU A 397 3.23 7.87 -28.51
N PRO A 398 2.64 8.80 -29.28
CA PRO A 398 3.17 10.17 -29.39
C PRO A 398 3.24 10.83 -28.02
N ARG A 399 4.42 11.35 -27.66
CA ARG A 399 4.67 11.98 -26.36
C ARG A 399 4.77 13.48 -26.51
N GLU A 400 4.06 14.23 -25.67
CA GLU A 400 4.28 15.67 -25.58
C GLU A 400 5.67 15.97 -25.01
N ALA A 401 6.29 17.05 -25.49
CA ALA A 401 7.50 17.54 -24.85
C ALA A 401 7.18 17.86 -23.39
N LYS A 402 7.95 17.30 -22.46
CA LYS A 402 7.78 17.60 -21.03
C LYS A 402 7.77 19.12 -20.84
N SER A 403 6.81 19.63 -20.09
CA SER A 403 6.80 21.03 -19.64
C SER A 403 8.15 21.37 -19.02
N GLY A 404 8.61 22.63 -19.18
CA GLY A 404 9.93 23.07 -18.74
C GLY A 404 10.28 22.67 -17.29
N GLU A 405 11.59 22.61 -17.00
CA GLU A 405 12.11 22.22 -15.69
C GLU A 405 11.45 23.04 -14.57
N LEU A 406 11.02 22.35 -13.51
CA LEU A 406 10.42 22.96 -12.34
C LEU A 406 11.46 23.86 -11.66
N SER A 407 11.15 25.15 -11.48
CA SER A 407 12.07 26.05 -10.79
C SER A 407 12.17 25.68 -9.30
N PRO A 408 13.28 26.00 -8.61
CA PRO A 408 13.40 25.77 -7.16
C PRO A 408 12.29 26.45 -6.35
N GLY A 409 11.88 27.66 -6.75
CA GLY A 409 10.79 28.39 -6.10
C GLY A 409 9.45 27.66 -6.21
N ASP A 410 9.14 27.15 -7.40
CA ASP A 410 7.93 26.36 -7.63
C ASP A 410 8.00 25.00 -6.90
N ALA A 411 9.18 24.37 -6.87
CA ALA A 411 9.40 23.14 -6.13
C ALA A 411 9.17 23.34 -4.62
N ILE A 412 9.64 24.43 -4.02
CA ILE A 412 9.36 24.77 -2.62
C ILE A 412 7.84 24.87 -2.38
N ALA A 413 7.11 25.55 -3.28
CA ALA A 413 5.65 25.68 -3.16
C ALA A 413 4.91 24.33 -3.25
N LEU A 414 5.50 23.34 -3.94
CA LEU A 414 4.93 22.01 -4.15
C LEU A 414 5.28 20.99 -3.04
N LEU A 415 6.16 21.30 -2.09
CA LEU A 415 6.48 20.42 -0.95
C LEU A 415 5.27 20.07 -0.07
N GLY A 416 4.22 20.91 -0.11
CA GLY A 416 2.96 20.69 0.59
C GLY A 416 1.84 20.09 -0.27
N SER A 417 2.11 19.70 -1.53
CA SER A 417 1.10 19.16 -2.45
C SER A 417 0.42 17.91 -1.86
N PRO A 418 -0.90 17.72 -2.03
CA PRO A 418 -1.55 16.48 -1.61
C PRO A 418 -1.10 15.26 -2.44
N ASP A 419 -0.61 15.48 -3.66
CA ASP A 419 -0.13 14.43 -4.55
C ASP A 419 1.32 14.01 -4.19
N PRO A 420 1.56 12.75 -3.78
CA PRO A 420 2.87 12.26 -3.37
C PRO A 420 3.92 12.26 -4.51
N TYR A 421 3.50 12.08 -5.75
CA TYR A 421 4.40 12.09 -6.91
C TYR A 421 4.87 13.52 -7.22
N VAL A 422 3.97 14.49 -7.15
CA VAL A 422 4.32 15.92 -7.28
C VAL A 422 5.30 16.34 -6.18
N ARG A 423 5.07 15.92 -4.94
CA ARG A 423 6.01 16.19 -3.84
C ARG A 423 7.37 15.55 -4.07
N THR A 424 7.41 14.32 -4.59
CA THR A 424 8.66 13.60 -4.87
C THR A 424 9.48 14.30 -5.93
N GLN A 425 8.85 14.77 -7.01
CA GLN A 425 9.52 15.57 -8.04
C GLN A 425 10.08 16.88 -7.46
N ALA A 426 9.30 17.58 -6.62
CA ALA A 426 9.78 18.79 -5.94
C ALA A 426 11.00 18.51 -5.05
N ILE A 427 10.96 17.43 -4.25
CA ILE A 427 12.10 17.02 -3.40
C ILE A 427 13.32 16.70 -4.25
N HIS A 428 13.15 16.00 -5.37
CA HIS A 428 14.25 15.66 -6.28
C HIS A 428 14.93 16.91 -6.83
N VAL A 429 14.17 17.85 -7.38
CA VAL A 429 14.68 19.13 -7.90
C VAL A 429 15.44 19.91 -6.83
N LEU A 430 14.89 19.99 -5.62
CA LEU A 430 15.52 20.71 -4.51
C LEU A 430 16.77 20.01 -3.97
N THR A 431 16.84 18.69 -4.08
CA THR A 431 18.04 17.91 -3.69
C THR A 431 19.22 18.23 -4.60
N GLU A 432 18.96 18.49 -5.89
CA GLU A 432 19.98 18.88 -6.86
C GLU A 432 20.38 20.36 -6.77
N GLN A 433 19.61 21.18 -6.05
CA GLN A 433 19.83 22.62 -5.87
C GLN A 433 19.82 23.02 -4.38
N PRO A 434 20.80 22.54 -3.59
CA PRO A 434 20.78 22.66 -2.12
C PRO A 434 20.81 24.10 -1.60
N ASP A 435 21.37 25.04 -2.35
CA ASP A 435 21.44 26.45 -1.94
C ASP A 435 20.04 27.06 -1.78
N ALA A 436 19.11 26.70 -2.66
CA ALA A 436 17.73 27.17 -2.60
C ALA A 436 16.98 26.66 -1.35
N LEU A 437 17.40 25.51 -0.79
CA LEU A 437 16.83 24.98 0.45
C LEU A 437 17.41 25.66 1.69
N ALA A 438 18.72 25.88 1.73
CA ALA A 438 19.42 26.40 2.90
C ALA A 438 18.96 27.81 3.30
N ASP A 439 18.65 28.66 2.32
CA ASP A 439 18.25 30.05 2.55
C ASP A 439 16.74 30.24 2.78
N HIS A 440 15.94 29.16 2.67
CA HIS A 440 14.49 29.25 2.78
C HIS A 440 14.01 29.16 4.24
N GLU A 441 13.16 30.11 4.66
CA GLU A 441 12.48 30.08 5.96
C GLU A 441 11.37 29.02 6.01
N TRP A 442 11.76 27.75 6.16
CA TRP A 442 10.86 26.58 6.06
C TRP A 442 9.71 26.54 7.07
N GLN A 443 9.77 27.28 8.19
CA GLN A 443 8.71 27.29 9.20
C GLN A 443 7.60 28.31 8.92
N ALA A 444 7.92 29.41 8.24
CA ALA A 444 7.03 30.55 8.12
C ALA A 444 5.90 30.28 7.12
N GLY A 445 4.65 30.25 7.60
CA GLY A 445 3.46 30.06 6.74
C GLY A 445 3.32 28.69 6.07
N ALA A 446 4.25 27.75 6.33
CA ALA A 446 4.29 26.43 5.72
C ALA A 446 3.37 25.42 6.44
N SER A 447 2.68 24.57 5.66
CA SER A 447 1.92 23.44 6.20
C SER A 447 2.87 22.41 6.84
N PRO A 448 2.41 21.60 7.82
CA PRO A 448 3.25 20.54 8.38
C PRO A 448 3.80 19.57 7.34
N MET A 449 3.03 19.33 6.28
CA MET A 449 3.46 18.51 5.14
C MET A 449 4.64 19.17 4.41
N ALA A 450 4.56 20.46 4.08
CA ALA A 450 5.66 21.18 3.45
C ALA A 450 6.91 21.18 4.33
N ARG A 451 6.75 21.43 5.64
CA ARG A 451 7.84 21.39 6.62
C ARG A 451 8.55 20.03 6.68
N ALA A 452 7.79 18.94 6.73
CA ALA A 452 8.34 17.59 6.75
C ALA A 452 9.12 17.28 5.46
N HIS A 453 8.58 17.62 4.29
CA HIS A 453 9.23 17.35 3.01
C HIS A 453 10.41 18.29 2.72
N HIS A 454 10.41 19.52 3.24
CA HIS A 454 11.59 20.38 3.27
C HIS A 454 12.74 19.71 4.02
N ALA A 455 12.46 19.18 5.22
CA ALA A 455 13.45 18.45 6.00
C ALA A 455 13.95 17.17 5.30
N VAL A 456 13.07 16.45 4.59
CA VAL A 456 13.46 15.31 3.74
C VAL A 456 14.42 15.76 2.63
N ALA A 457 14.11 16.85 1.92
CA ALA A 457 14.95 17.36 0.85
C ALA A 457 16.33 17.79 1.38
N LEU A 458 16.38 18.52 2.50
CA LEU A 458 17.63 18.90 3.16
C LEU A 458 18.48 17.68 3.56
N LYS A 459 17.84 16.64 4.10
CA LYS A 459 18.51 15.38 4.46
C LYS A 459 19.07 14.69 3.22
N LYS A 460 18.31 14.58 2.14
CA LYS A 460 18.78 13.93 0.90
C LYS A 460 19.95 14.71 0.28
N ALA A 461 19.92 16.04 0.33
CA ALA A 461 20.97 16.89 -0.24
C ALA A 461 22.31 16.80 0.50
N ASN A 462 22.28 16.86 1.84
CA ASN A 462 23.48 16.71 2.67
C ASN A 462 23.11 16.17 4.07
N PRO A 463 23.02 14.84 4.24
CA PRO A 463 22.45 14.25 5.44
C PRO A 463 23.26 14.54 6.70
N ARG A 464 24.56 14.81 6.57
CA ARG A 464 25.39 15.20 7.71
C ARG A 464 25.43 16.72 7.90
N GLY A 465 25.68 17.48 6.83
CA GLY A 465 25.84 18.93 6.90
C GLY A 465 24.59 19.70 7.31
N ASN A 466 23.40 19.27 6.88
CA ASN A 466 22.14 20.02 7.07
C ASN A 466 21.39 19.71 8.37
N SER A 467 22.00 18.91 9.23
CA SER A 467 21.37 18.32 10.42
C SER A 467 21.13 19.27 11.59
N SER A 468 21.66 20.50 11.56
CA SER A 468 21.50 21.49 12.62
C SER A 468 20.02 21.84 12.90
N ILE A 469 19.13 21.60 11.94
CA ILE A 469 17.67 21.75 12.05
C ILE A 469 17.00 20.70 12.94
N ILE A 470 17.64 19.55 13.22
CA ILE A 470 17.03 18.40 13.92
C ILE A 470 16.36 18.79 15.25
N PRO A 471 16.97 19.60 16.15
CA PRO A 471 16.29 20.03 17.38
C PRO A 471 14.98 20.77 17.13
N GLN A 472 14.90 21.57 16.06
CA GLN A 472 13.68 22.27 15.66
C GLN A 472 12.62 21.30 15.13
N LEU A 473 13.04 20.27 14.37
CA LEU A 473 12.15 19.20 13.91
C LEU A 473 11.54 18.44 15.08
N LEU A 474 12.37 18.05 16.08
CA LEU A 474 11.91 17.33 17.27
C LEU A 474 10.97 18.17 18.15
N ALA A 475 11.14 19.49 18.15
CA ALA A 475 10.29 20.43 18.89
C ALA A 475 8.93 20.69 18.21
N ASP A 476 8.78 20.40 16.91
CA ASP A 476 7.57 20.72 16.14
C ASP A 476 6.30 20.08 16.76
N SER A 477 5.20 20.83 16.68
CA SER A 477 3.88 20.38 17.12
C SER A 477 3.33 19.20 16.30
N ASP A 478 3.74 19.06 15.04
CA ASP A 478 3.25 18.02 14.15
C ASP A 478 4.10 16.74 14.21
N ALA A 479 3.43 15.59 14.31
CA ALA A 479 4.09 14.29 14.44
C ALA A 479 4.88 13.88 13.19
N ALA A 480 4.41 14.24 11.99
CA ALA A 480 5.11 13.90 10.76
C ALA A 480 6.45 14.66 10.65
N VAL A 481 6.49 15.92 11.07
CA VAL A 481 7.72 16.72 11.11
C VAL A 481 8.70 16.15 12.13
N ARG A 482 8.23 15.82 13.34
CA ARG A 482 9.07 15.17 14.36
C ARG A 482 9.63 13.83 13.88
N TYR A 483 8.81 13.02 13.21
CA TYR A 483 9.22 11.73 12.68
C TYR A 483 10.41 11.86 11.71
N VAL A 484 10.43 12.89 10.84
CA VAL A 484 11.57 13.13 9.95
C VAL A 484 12.85 13.38 10.77
N GLY A 485 12.78 14.18 11.83
CA GLY A 485 13.92 14.42 12.73
C GLY A 485 14.38 13.14 13.46
N ILE A 486 13.45 12.35 13.99
CA ILE A 486 13.74 11.07 14.66
C ILE A 486 14.41 10.09 13.70
N LYS A 487 13.84 9.92 12.50
CA LYS A 487 14.38 9.03 11.47
C LYS A 487 15.75 9.51 10.98
N TRP A 488 15.94 10.82 10.79
CA TRP A 488 17.23 11.39 10.40
C TRP A 488 18.33 11.04 11.42
N ILE A 489 18.06 11.15 12.73
CA ILE A 489 19.01 10.74 13.77
C ILE A 489 19.36 9.26 13.64
N ALA A 490 18.37 8.40 13.41
CA ALA A 490 18.58 6.97 13.30
C ALA A 490 19.37 6.58 12.05
N ASP A 491 19.03 7.14 10.89
CA ASP A 491 19.68 6.86 9.60
C ASP A 491 21.16 7.22 9.63
N GLU A 492 21.48 8.39 10.19
CA GLU A 492 22.84 8.93 10.23
C GLU A 492 23.59 8.62 11.53
N LYS A 493 22.99 7.82 12.42
CA LYS A 493 23.52 7.43 13.74
C LYS A 493 24.03 8.62 14.57
N ARG A 494 23.22 9.68 14.65
CA ARG A 494 23.58 10.97 15.25
C ARG A 494 23.49 10.95 16.78
N GLY A 495 24.45 10.29 17.42
CA GLY A 495 24.50 10.11 18.87
C GLY A 495 24.47 11.41 19.66
N GLU A 496 24.94 12.52 19.09
CA GLU A 496 24.93 13.84 19.72
C GLU A 496 23.51 14.36 20.01
N TYR A 497 22.49 13.88 19.29
CA TYR A 497 21.08 14.24 19.54
C TYR A 497 20.35 13.27 20.48
N GLN A 498 21.07 12.30 21.08
CA GLN A 498 20.48 11.39 22.08
C GLN A 498 19.76 12.15 23.22
N PRO A 499 20.32 13.24 23.80
CA PRO A 499 19.60 14.01 24.81
C PRO A 499 18.29 14.59 24.27
N SER A 500 18.30 15.16 23.07
CA SER A 500 17.11 15.72 22.43
C SER A 500 16.04 14.66 22.16
N LEU A 501 16.41 13.45 21.73
CA LEU A 501 15.48 12.32 21.58
C LEU A 501 14.87 11.89 22.91
N LYS A 502 15.65 11.85 23.99
CA LYS A 502 15.13 11.52 25.33
C LYS A 502 14.12 12.57 25.79
N THR A 503 14.36 13.85 25.53
CA THR A 503 13.40 14.93 25.81
C THR A 503 12.09 14.76 25.04
N VAL A 504 12.11 14.18 23.84
CA VAL A 504 10.86 13.87 23.10
C VAL A 504 9.96 12.96 23.93
N LEU A 505 10.50 11.98 24.66
CA LEU A 505 9.73 11.08 25.54
C LEU A 505 9.02 11.79 26.70
N ASP A 506 9.40 13.03 27.02
CA ASP A 506 8.76 13.81 28.08
C ASP A 506 7.50 14.56 27.59
N ARG A 507 7.20 14.46 26.30
CA ARG A 507 6.01 15.07 25.70
C ARG A 507 4.74 14.29 26.08
N SER A 508 3.71 15.04 26.47
CA SER A 508 2.40 14.47 26.79
C SER A 508 1.53 14.16 25.57
N ASP A 509 1.87 14.72 24.40
CA ASP A 509 1.14 14.60 23.12
C ASP A 509 1.75 13.57 22.15
N LEU A 510 2.70 12.76 22.61
CA LEU A 510 3.32 11.71 21.82
C LEU A 510 2.30 10.70 21.30
N SER A 511 2.46 10.30 20.04
CA SER A 511 1.70 9.20 19.47
C SER A 511 2.41 7.85 19.60
N ARG A 512 1.66 6.74 19.43
CA ARG A 512 2.24 5.38 19.33
C ARG A 512 3.39 5.31 18.32
N ARG A 513 3.18 5.88 17.12
CA ARG A 513 4.19 5.89 16.06
C ARG A 513 5.44 6.63 16.51
N ASP A 514 5.28 7.80 17.11
CA ASP A 514 6.41 8.60 17.58
C ASP A 514 7.18 7.88 18.70
N LEU A 515 6.49 7.26 19.67
CA LEU A 515 7.11 6.47 20.73
C LEU A 515 7.98 5.35 20.13
N LEU A 516 7.40 4.53 19.25
CA LEU A 516 8.12 3.41 18.64
C LEU A 516 9.30 3.89 17.79
N ALA A 517 9.14 5.00 17.06
CA ALA A 517 10.21 5.60 16.28
C ALA A 517 11.35 6.13 17.18
N VAL A 518 11.04 6.79 18.30
CA VAL A 518 12.05 7.28 19.26
C VAL A 518 12.81 6.12 19.90
N VAL A 519 12.09 5.08 20.37
CA VAL A 519 12.72 3.88 20.95
C VAL A 519 13.63 3.22 19.92
N ALA A 520 13.17 3.07 18.69
CA ALA A 520 13.98 2.51 17.61
C ALA A 520 15.22 3.37 17.28
N ALA A 521 15.08 4.70 17.26
CA ALA A 521 16.21 5.61 17.04
C ALA A 521 17.24 5.53 18.18
N LEU A 522 16.78 5.45 19.44
CA LEU A 522 17.64 5.28 20.62
C LEU A 522 18.40 3.95 20.60
N ALA A 523 17.73 2.85 20.23
CA ALA A 523 18.37 1.55 20.05
C ALA A 523 19.44 1.61 18.94
N ARG A 524 19.11 2.26 17.82
CA ARG A 524 20.00 2.38 16.66
C ARG A 524 21.30 3.14 16.98
N ILE A 525 21.21 4.28 17.68
CA ILE A 525 22.39 5.05 18.10
C ILE A 525 23.17 4.35 19.23
N GLY A 526 22.51 3.51 20.02
CA GLY A 526 23.12 2.66 21.05
C GLY A 526 23.90 1.46 20.50
N GLY A 527 23.84 1.20 19.19
CA GLY A 527 24.59 0.14 18.52
C GLY A 527 23.83 -1.18 18.32
N GLU A 528 22.57 -1.28 18.77
CA GLU A 528 21.70 -2.44 18.51
C GLU A 528 21.31 -2.44 17.02
N SER A 529 21.86 -3.35 16.19
CA SER A 529 21.54 -3.34 14.74
C SER A 529 21.91 -4.56 13.89
N LYS A 530 21.62 -5.80 14.33
CA LYS A 530 21.78 -6.97 13.44
C LYS A 530 20.60 -7.96 13.43
N LYS A 531 19.56 -7.71 14.23
CA LYS A 531 18.36 -8.56 14.32
C LYS A 531 17.12 -7.70 14.18
N GLU A 532 15.99 -8.36 13.93
CA GLU A 532 14.67 -7.74 13.94
C GLU A 532 14.47 -6.94 15.24
N PHE A 533 13.95 -5.72 15.12
CA PHE A 533 13.77 -4.81 16.26
C PHE A 533 12.62 -5.27 17.15
N THR A 534 12.89 -5.46 18.44
CA THR A 534 11.91 -5.83 19.45
C THR A 534 11.92 -4.80 20.58
N PRO A 535 10.90 -3.92 20.69
CA PRO A 535 10.89 -2.84 21.67
C PRO A 535 10.39 -3.25 23.07
N ASP A 536 9.90 -4.49 23.24
CA ASP A 536 9.12 -4.92 24.40
C ASP A 536 9.75 -4.61 25.75
N ASP A 537 11.04 -4.91 25.97
CA ASP A 537 11.72 -4.60 27.23
C ASP A 537 11.80 -3.09 27.49
N THR A 538 12.09 -2.29 26.46
CA THR A 538 12.16 -0.82 26.62
C THR A 538 10.78 -0.22 26.87
N LEU A 539 9.74 -0.72 26.19
CA LEU A 539 8.36 -0.31 26.44
C LEU A 539 7.89 -0.74 27.82
N PHE A 540 8.32 -1.91 28.29
CA PHE A 540 8.09 -2.36 29.65
C PHE A 540 8.71 -1.38 30.64
N GLU A 541 10.00 -1.01 30.51
CA GLU A 541 10.62 -0.02 31.40
C GLU A 541 9.87 1.32 31.36
N LEU A 542 9.53 1.83 30.17
CA LEU A 542 8.80 3.10 30.02
C LEU A 542 7.39 3.07 30.62
N ALA A 543 6.71 1.92 30.62
CA ALA A 543 5.38 1.80 31.24
C ALA A 543 5.45 1.98 32.78
N PHE A 544 6.54 1.55 33.39
CA PHE A 544 6.74 1.56 34.84
C PHE A 544 7.60 2.74 35.34
N ASP A 545 8.23 3.50 34.46
CA ASP A 545 8.97 4.71 34.80
C ASP A 545 8.03 5.82 35.32
N VAL A 546 8.11 6.10 36.62
CA VAL A 546 7.24 7.08 37.30
C VAL A 546 7.58 8.53 36.98
N ASP A 547 8.76 8.80 36.44
CA ASP A 547 9.21 10.14 36.06
C ASP A 547 8.67 10.55 34.67
N LYS A 548 8.13 9.59 33.90
CA LYS A 548 7.54 9.84 32.58
C LYS A 548 6.07 10.26 32.63
N PRO A 549 5.60 11.05 31.63
CA PRO A 549 4.21 11.46 31.54
C PRO A 549 3.26 10.24 31.56
N PRO A 550 2.13 10.30 32.28
CA PRO A 550 1.18 9.19 32.31
C PRO A 550 0.65 8.78 30.92
N SER A 551 0.55 9.72 29.97
CA SER A 551 0.16 9.42 28.58
C SER A 551 1.20 8.57 27.85
N LEU A 552 2.49 8.86 28.01
CA LEU A 552 3.57 8.03 27.47
C LEU A 552 3.51 6.63 28.05
N ARG A 553 3.43 6.52 29.39
CA ARG A 553 3.40 5.25 30.12
C ARG A 553 2.24 4.37 29.67
N ALA A 554 1.06 4.97 29.47
CA ALA A 554 -0.11 4.26 28.95
C ALA A 554 0.12 3.73 27.53
N ILE A 555 0.66 4.56 26.62
CA ILE A 555 0.98 4.13 25.25
C ILE A 555 2.04 3.01 25.26
N ALA A 556 3.06 3.12 26.10
CA ALA A 556 4.08 2.09 26.28
C ALA A 556 3.44 0.78 26.75
N LEU A 557 2.62 0.82 27.80
CA LEU A 557 1.89 -0.35 28.32
C LEU A 557 1.00 -1.01 27.25
N ALA A 558 0.32 -0.22 26.43
CA ALA A 558 -0.51 -0.74 25.33
C ALA A 558 0.28 -1.45 24.22
N ASN A 559 1.60 -1.31 24.21
CA ASN A 559 2.50 -1.88 23.20
C ASN A 559 3.48 -2.92 23.77
N VAL A 560 3.42 -3.23 25.07
CA VAL A 560 4.11 -4.39 25.62
C VAL A 560 3.28 -5.63 25.28
N GLY A 561 3.89 -6.66 24.69
CA GLY A 561 3.21 -7.91 24.42
C GLY A 561 2.58 -8.47 25.70
N VAL A 562 1.30 -8.87 25.67
CA VAL A 562 0.61 -9.35 26.88
C VAL A 562 1.15 -10.68 27.41
N ALA A 563 1.94 -11.40 26.60
CA ALA A 563 2.69 -12.59 27.01
C ALA A 563 4.13 -12.27 27.48
N HIS A 564 4.50 -10.99 27.58
CA HIS A 564 5.84 -10.58 28.00
C HIS A 564 6.14 -11.12 29.41
N PRO A 565 7.28 -11.82 29.64
CA PRO A 565 7.55 -12.52 30.91
C PRO A 565 7.52 -11.61 32.15
N ARG A 566 7.81 -10.32 31.98
CA ARG A 566 7.84 -9.34 33.08
C ARG A 566 6.51 -8.63 33.32
N LEU A 567 5.53 -8.74 32.42
CA LEU A 567 4.22 -8.09 32.52
C LEU A 567 3.21 -9.01 33.22
N THR A 568 3.44 -9.31 34.50
CA THR A 568 2.64 -10.29 35.25
C THR A 568 1.28 -9.75 35.72
N VAL A 569 0.33 -10.65 36.03
CA VAL A 569 -0.99 -10.29 36.59
C VAL A 569 -0.88 -9.40 37.84
N PRO A 570 0.00 -9.67 38.83
CA PRO A 570 0.18 -8.78 39.98
C PRO A 570 0.62 -7.35 39.62
N LYS A 571 1.48 -7.19 38.60
CA LYS A 571 1.91 -5.87 38.13
C LYS A 571 0.78 -5.10 37.44
N LEU A 572 0.03 -5.79 36.59
CA LEU A 572 -1.15 -5.19 35.95
C LEU A 572 -2.24 -4.85 36.98
N ALA A 573 -2.43 -5.69 38.00
CA ALA A 573 -3.31 -5.40 39.12
C ALA A 573 -2.91 -4.11 39.85
N SER A 574 -1.61 -3.92 40.13
CA SER A 574 -1.09 -2.67 40.70
C SER A 574 -1.36 -1.46 39.80
N LEU A 575 -1.09 -1.55 38.49
CA LEU A 575 -1.35 -0.46 37.54
C LEU A 575 -2.84 -0.15 37.35
N SER A 576 -3.72 -1.14 37.50
CA SER A 576 -5.18 -0.95 37.47
C SER A 576 -5.72 -0.11 38.65
N GLN A 577 -4.90 0.10 39.69
CA GLN A 577 -5.20 0.99 40.82
C GLN A 577 -4.59 2.40 40.63
N SER A 578 -3.96 2.68 39.48
CA SER A 578 -3.36 3.97 39.20
C SER A 578 -4.39 5.10 39.24
N ARG A 579 -4.03 6.21 39.88
CA ARG A 579 -4.81 7.47 39.85
C ARG A 579 -4.89 8.11 38.45
N HIS A 580 -4.07 7.64 37.50
CA HIS A 580 -4.04 8.15 36.14
C HIS A 580 -4.97 7.30 35.25
N PRO A 581 -6.11 7.84 34.77
CA PRO A 581 -7.15 7.04 34.13
C PRO A 581 -6.71 6.28 32.88
N ASN A 582 -5.73 6.82 32.15
CA ASN A 582 -5.16 6.17 30.98
C ASN A 582 -4.30 4.95 31.35
N ILE A 583 -3.43 5.04 32.36
CA ILE A 583 -2.65 3.88 32.83
C ILE A 583 -3.59 2.80 33.38
N GLN A 584 -4.57 3.21 34.19
CA GLN A 584 -5.59 2.30 34.72
C GLN A 584 -6.32 1.56 33.58
N ARG A 585 -6.77 2.30 32.55
CA ARG A 585 -7.42 1.72 31.37
C ARG A 585 -6.54 0.70 30.66
N GLU A 586 -5.31 1.06 30.31
CA GLU A 586 -4.43 0.18 29.53
C GLU A 586 -4.01 -1.06 30.34
N ALA A 587 -3.94 -0.97 31.67
CA ALA A 587 -3.73 -2.12 32.54
C ALA A 587 -4.93 -3.07 32.54
N ILE A 588 -6.15 -2.55 32.64
CA ILE A 588 -7.39 -3.35 32.57
C ILE A 588 -7.51 -4.03 31.19
N HIS A 589 -7.27 -3.29 30.11
CA HIS A 589 -7.30 -3.85 28.74
C HIS A 589 -6.28 -4.97 28.56
N SER A 590 -5.10 -4.82 29.15
CA SER A 590 -4.09 -5.89 29.12
C SER A 590 -4.54 -7.10 29.93
N LEU A 591 -5.14 -6.92 31.12
CA LEU A 591 -5.70 -8.01 31.93
C LEU A 591 -6.81 -8.78 31.21
N VAL A 592 -7.65 -8.13 30.40
CA VAL A 592 -8.76 -8.80 29.68
C VAL A 592 -8.24 -9.90 28.74
N ILE A 593 -7.14 -9.64 28.05
CA ILE A 593 -6.56 -10.55 27.04
C ILE A 593 -5.28 -11.27 27.50
N HIS A 594 -4.81 -11.05 28.74
CA HIS A 594 -3.59 -11.66 29.28
C HIS A 594 -3.71 -13.19 29.32
N PRO A 595 -2.70 -14.00 28.94
CA PRO A 595 -2.86 -15.45 28.84
C PRO A 595 -3.11 -16.17 30.19
N ASP A 596 -2.60 -15.61 31.29
CA ASP A 596 -2.72 -16.21 32.63
C ASP A 596 -4.17 -16.20 33.18
N SER A 597 -4.66 -17.37 33.58
CA SER A 597 -6.00 -17.55 34.16
C SER A 597 -6.25 -16.78 35.47
N GLU A 598 -5.20 -16.46 36.24
CA GLU A 598 -5.33 -15.69 37.50
C GLU A 598 -5.86 -14.27 37.28
N ARG A 599 -5.81 -13.76 36.04
CA ARG A 599 -6.38 -12.45 35.67
C ARG A 599 -7.85 -12.31 36.07
N SER A 600 -8.61 -13.42 36.02
CA SER A 600 -10.05 -13.46 36.31
C SER A 600 -10.37 -12.97 37.73
N VAL A 601 -9.53 -13.29 38.71
CA VAL A 601 -9.69 -12.85 40.10
C VAL A 601 -9.54 -11.33 40.22
N VAL A 602 -8.59 -10.75 39.49
CA VAL A 602 -8.35 -9.30 39.49
C VAL A 602 -9.48 -8.58 38.77
N LEU A 603 -9.89 -9.07 37.60
CA LEU A 603 -11.00 -8.53 36.82
C LEU A 603 -12.32 -8.57 37.61
N ALA A 604 -12.59 -9.64 38.38
CA ALA A 604 -13.77 -9.75 39.22
C ALA A 604 -13.81 -8.68 40.33
N LYS A 605 -12.66 -8.38 40.95
CA LYS A 605 -12.57 -7.29 41.94
C LYS A 605 -12.84 -5.93 41.30
N ILE A 606 -12.28 -5.67 40.12
CA ILE A 606 -12.49 -4.42 39.37
C ILE A 606 -13.96 -4.28 38.97
N ALA A 607 -14.59 -5.33 38.46
CA ALA A 607 -15.99 -5.33 38.07
C ALA A 607 -16.93 -5.02 39.25
N ALA A 608 -16.61 -5.53 40.45
CA ALA A 608 -17.41 -5.34 41.67
C ALA A 608 -17.21 -3.98 42.36
N ASP A 609 -16.14 -3.24 42.05
CA ASP A 609 -15.81 -1.98 42.71
C ASP A 609 -16.56 -0.80 42.06
N SER A 610 -17.59 -0.29 42.75
CA SER A 610 -18.42 0.82 42.28
C SER A 610 -17.69 2.17 42.24
N GLN A 611 -16.46 2.28 42.75
CA GLN A 611 -15.65 3.49 42.66
C GLN A 611 -14.90 3.61 41.33
N ILE A 612 -14.81 2.51 40.57
CA ILE A 612 -14.18 2.50 39.24
C ILE A 612 -15.19 2.97 38.20
N ASP A 613 -14.70 3.71 37.20
CA ASP A 613 -15.51 4.17 36.06
C ASP A 613 -16.29 3.01 35.42
N ALA A 614 -17.57 3.24 35.11
CA ALA A 614 -18.47 2.20 34.65
C ALA A 614 -17.99 1.52 33.36
N ASN A 615 -17.32 2.25 32.45
CA ASN A 615 -16.78 1.64 31.24
C ASN A 615 -15.59 0.74 31.51
N LEU A 616 -14.75 1.07 32.49
CA LEU A 616 -13.61 0.24 32.89
C LEU A 616 -14.06 -1.01 33.65
N ARG A 617 -15.10 -0.88 34.49
CA ARG A 617 -15.77 -2.03 35.10
C ARG A 617 -16.38 -2.94 34.03
N ALA A 618 -17.06 -2.38 33.02
CA ALA A 618 -17.58 -3.13 31.89
C ALA A 618 -16.48 -3.83 31.07
N ASP A 619 -15.33 -3.19 30.86
CA ASP A 619 -14.18 -3.86 30.24
C ASP A 619 -13.73 -5.08 31.04
N ALA A 620 -13.70 -4.95 32.37
CA ALA A 620 -13.35 -6.06 33.24
C ALA A 620 -14.39 -7.19 33.20
N ILE A 621 -15.68 -6.85 33.17
CA ILE A 621 -16.80 -7.79 33.03
C ILE A 621 -16.68 -8.60 31.74
N ALA A 622 -16.40 -7.96 30.60
CA ALA A 622 -16.21 -8.64 29.32
C ALA A 622 -15.11 -9.72 29.39
N GLY A 623 -14.03 -9.44 30.14
CA GLY A 623 -12.93 -10.38 30.35
C GLY A 623 -13.25 -11.59 31.23
N LEU A 624 -14.35 -11.56 32.01
CA LEU A 624 -14.82 -12.67 32.85
C LEU A 624 -15.66 -13.71 32.08
N SER A 625 -16.00 -13.44 30.82
CA SER A 625 -16.77 -14.36 29.97
C SER A 625 -16.02 -15.65 29.64
N ALA A 626 -14.68 -15.62 29.64
CA ALA A 626 -13.83 -16.80 29.47
C ALA A 626 -13.57 -17.49 30.82
N GLY A 627 -13.74 -18.81 30.88
CA GLY A 627 -13.29 -19.61 32.04
C GLY A 627 -14.37 -20.38 32.81
N GLY A 628 -15.58 -20.53 32.28
CA GLY A 628 -16.59 -21.49 32.75
C GLY A 628 -17.12 -21.23 34.18
N THR A 629 -18.31 -20.65 34.30
CA THR A 629 -19.16 -20.58 35.53
C THR A 629 -18.61 -19.90 36.81
N ASN A 630 -17.29 -19.72 36.96
CA ASN A 630 -16.63 -19.32 38.23
C ASN A 630 -17.00 -17.93 38.76
N HIS A 631 -17.53 -17.06 37.90
CA HIS A 631 -18.00 -15.72 38.27
C HIS A 631 -19.49 -15.50 37.94
N SER A 632 -20.24 -16.58 37.73
CA SER A 632 -21.65 -16.53 37.35
C SER A 632 -22.51 -15.75 38.35
N GLU A 633 -22.30 -15.92 39.65
CA GLU A 633 -23.02 -15.17 40.70
C GLU A 633 -22.75 -13.67 40.61
N LEU A 634 -21.48 -13.28 40.45
CA LEU A 634 -21.10 -11.88 40.29
C LEU A 634 -21.73 -11.28 39.03
N LEU A 635 -21.66 -11.98 37.90
CA LEU A 635 -22.25 -11.52 36.64
C LEU A 635 -23.78 -11.40 36.74
N ARG A 636 -24.47 -12.35 37.38
CA ARG A 636 -25.93 -12.26 37.61
C ARG A 636 -26.30 -11.08 38.51
N LYS A 637 -25.49 -10.82 39.54
CA LYS A 637 -25.67 -9.63 40.39
C LYS A 637 -25.49 -8.34 39.58
N LEU A 638 -24.40 -8.23 38.83
CA LEU A 638 -24.09 -7.04 38.02
C LEU A 638 -25.07 -6.83 36.87
N ALA A 639 -25.69 -7.88 36.33
CA ALA A 639 -26.77 -7.79 35.34
C ALA A 639 -28.04 -7.09 35.86
N THR A 640 -28.13 -6.87 37.18
CA THR A 640 -29.21 -6.11 37.84
C THR A 640 -28.74 -4.76 38.40
N ASP A 641 -27.51 -4.33 38.07
CA ASP A 641 -26.96 -3.04 38.51
C ASP A 641 -27.81 -1.86 37.96
N SER A 642 -27.89 -0.78 38.72
CA SER A 642 -28.59 0.43 38.32
C SER A 642 -27.89 1.20 37.20
N ASP A 643 -26.57 1.00 37.02
CA ASP A 643 -25.82 1.56 35.90
C ASP A 643 -25.97 0.66 34.68
N GLN A 644 -26.56 1.19 33.61
CA GLN A 644 -26.86 0.39 32.43
C GLN A 644 -25.61 -0.11 31.69
N VAL A 645 -24.49 0.61 31.76
CA VAL A 645 -23.24 0.15 31.13
C VAL A 645 -22.77 -1.17 31.76
N ILE A 646 -22.97 -1.30 33.07
CA ILE A 646 -22.62 -2.49 33.85
C ILE A 646 -23.62 -3.62 33.60
N ALA A 647 -24.91 -3.33 33.71
CA ALA A 647 -25.96 -4.33 33.55
C ALA A 647 -25.97 -4.93 32.14
N ASP A 648 -25.88 -4.10 31.10
CA ASP A 648 -25.86 -4.56 29.72
C ASP A 648 -24.62 -5.42 29.41
N GLU A 649 -23.44 -5.04 29.91
CA GLU A 649 -22.20 -5.80 29.67
C GLU A 649 -22.16 -7.11 30.48
N ALA A 650 -22.69 -7.11 31.70
CA ALA A 650 -22.82 -8.32 32.51
C ALA A 650 -23.81 -9.31 31.88
N GLN A 651 -24.94 -8.82 31.38
CA GLN A 651 -25.90 -9.64 30.63
C GLN A 651 -25.29 -10.20 29.35
N ARG A 652 -24.54 -9.38 28.60
CA ARG A 652 -23.78 -9.81 27.42
C ARG A 652 -22.78 -10.92 27.77
N SER A 653 -22.04 -10.76 28.87
CA SER A 653 -21.04 -11.73 29.32
C SER A 653 -21.67 -13.05 29.80
N LEU A 654 -22.87 -12.99 30.41
CA LEU A 654 -23.66 -14.20 30.74
C LEU A 654 -24.09 -14.95 29.49
N VAL A 655 -24.55 -14.25 28.45
CA VAL A 655 -24.92 -14.84 27.15
C VAL A 655 -23.69 -15.46 26.50
N ALA A 656 -22.57 -14.74 26.46
CA ALA A 656 -21.31 -15.24 25.91
C ALA A 656 -20.80 -16.50 26.64
N ALA A 657 -21.04 -16.60 27.95
CA ALA A 657 -20.69 -17.76 28.76
C ALA A 657 -21.73 -18.90 28.72
N ASN A 658 -22.77 -18.81 27.88
CA ASN A 658 -23.90 -19.76 27.83
C ASN A 658 -24.64 -19.91 29.18
N LEU A 659 -24.73 -18.85 29.98
CA LEU A 659 -25.39 -18.81 31.29
C LEU A 659 -26.73 -18.07 31.30
N SER A 660 -27.04 -17.40 30.18
CA SER A 660 -28.32 -16.77 29.91
C SER A 660 -28.65 -16.93 28.44
N GLU A 661 -29.92 -17.17 28.13
CA GLU A 661 -30.40 -17.12 26.76
C GLU A 661 -30.66 -15.67 26.35
N ARG A 662 -30.49 -15.40 25.06
CA ARG A 662 -30.90 -14.15 24.43
C ARG A 662 -31.37 -14.44 23.02
N SER A 663 -32.60 -14.03 22.70
CA SER A 663 -33.08 -14.04 21.33
C SER A 663 -32.46 -12.86 20.58
N VAL A 664 -31.75 -13.15 19.49
CA VAL A 664 -31.28 -12.15 18.52
C VAL A 664 -32.11 -12.28 17.23
N ALA A 665 -32.32 -11.16 16.54
CA ALA A 665 -32.98 -11.20 15.23
C ALA A 665 -32.22 -12.13 14.27
N ALA A 666 -32.97 -12.91 13.48
CA ALA A 666 -32.42 -13.74 12.42
C ALA A 666 -31.57 -12.88 11.47
N LYS A 667 -30.40 -13.39 11.13
CA LYS A 667 -29.46 -12.70 10.25
C LYS A 667 -29.75 -13.01 8.78
N PRO A 668 -29.70 -12.02 7.88
CA PRO A 668 -29.81 -12.28 6.45
C PRO A 668 -28.67 -13.17 5.96
N PRO A 669 -28.82 -13.81 4.78
CA PRO A 669 -27.71 -14.47 4.10
C PRO A 669 -26.50 -13.56 3.95
N ILE A 670 -25.29 -14.13 4.00
CA ILE A 670 -24.03 -13.37 4.04
C ILE A 670 -23.81 -12.50 2.79
N ASP A 671 -24.33 -12.90 1.63
CA ASP A 671 -24.20 -12.21 0.35
C ASP A 671 -25.22 -11.07 0.16
N ARG A 672 -26.17 -10.90 1.08
CA ARG A 672 -27.25 -9.89 1.02
C ARG A 672 -26.95 -8.69 1.90
N VAL A 673 -25.85 -7.98 1.60
CA VAL A 673 -25.38 -6.83 2.41
C VAL A 673 -26.45 -5.75 2.58
N ASP A 674 -27.25 -5.48 1.55
CA ASP A 674 -28.34 -4.49 1.64
C ASP A 674 -29.39 -4.87 2.71
N GLU A 675 -29.69 -6.16 2.86
CA GLU A 675 -30.60 -6.63 3.92
C GLU A 675 -29.97 -6.55 5.30
N TRP A 676 -28.65 -6.74 5.41
CA TRP A 676 -27.92 -6.48 6.65
C TRP A 676 -27.98 -5.00 7.01
N ILE A 677 -27.76 -4.10 6.06
CA ILE A 677 -27.87 -2.66 6.26
C ILE A 677 -29.28 -2.30 6.74
N GLU A 678 -30.33 -2.83 6.10
CA GLU A 678 -31.72 -2.59 6.53
C GLU A 678 -32.06 -3.21 7.89
N LEU A 679 -31.52 -4.41 8.21
CA LEU A 679 -31.61 -4.98 9.57
C LEU A 679 -30.98 -4.03 10.59
N LEU A 680 -29.76 -3.55 10.35
CA LEU A 680 -29.05 -2.67 11.27
C LEU A 680 -29.78 -1.33 11.45
N LYS A 681 -30.41 -0.80 10.40
CA LYS A 681 -31.25 0.41 10.48
C LYS A 681 -32.54 0.17 11.24
N ARG A 682 -33.28 -0.89 10.92
CA ARG A 682 -34.58 -1.21 11.52
C ARG A 682 -34.48 -1.46 13.03
N GLU A 683 -33.43 -2.17 13.45
CA GLU A 683 -33.20 -2.56 14.84
C GLU A 683 -32.35 -1.51 15.61
N ALA A 684 -32.10 -0.34 15.03
CA ALA A 684 -31.31 0.73 15.63
C ALA A 684 -32.06 1.39 16.80
N THR A 685 -31.93 0.84 18.00
CA THR A 685 -32.57 1.41 19.20
C THR A 685 -31.70 2.43 19.96
N ALA A 686 -30.41 2.52 19.65
CA ALA A 686 -29.46 3.44 20.28
C ALA A 686 -28.44 4.01 19.30
N LYS A 687 -27.74 5.09 19.70
CA LYS A 687 -26.58 5.60 18.94
C LYS A 687 -25.39 4.63 19.07
N PRO A 688 -24.58 4.43 18.02
CA PRO A 688 -23.40 3.59 18.13
C PRO A 688 -22.40 4.10 19.19
N ASP A 689 -21.90 3.20 20.03
CA ASP A 689 -20.92 3.44 21.09
C ASP A 689 -19.63 2.66 20.79
N ALA A 690 -18.55 3.39 20.52
CA ALA A 690 -17.24 2.82 20.21
C ALA A 690 -16.60 2.10 21.42
N ALA A 691 -16.98 2.42 22.66
CA ALA A 691 -16.48 1.72 23.84
C ALA A 691 -17.02 0.29 23.91
N VAL A 692 -18.31 0.09 23.60
CA VAL A 692 -18.90 -1.25 23.45
C VAL A 692 -18.29 -1.98 22.25
N GLY A 693 -18.08 -1.27 21.14
CA GLY A 693 -17.40 -1.83 19.96
C GLY A 693 -15.98 -2.34 20.25
N ARG A 694 -15.20 -1.57 21.02
CA ARG A 694 -13.87 -1.98 21.51
C ARG A 694 -13.97 -3.25 22.35
N ARG A 695 -14.91 -3.30 23.30
CA ARG A 695 -15.13 -4.49 24.14
C ARG A 695 -15.38 -5.70 23.25
N LEU A 696 -16.30 -5.62 22.29
CA LEU A 696 -16.59 -6.69 21.34
C LEU A 696 -15.36 -7.11 20.52
N PHE A 697 -14.57 -6.15 20.02
CA PHE A 697 -13.35 -6.46 19.27
C PHE A 697 -12.35 -7.31 20.08
N PHE A 698 -12.16 -6.97 21.35
CA PHE A 698 -11.25 -7.65 22.29
C PHE A 698 -11.94 -8.72 23.16
N HIS A 699 -13.21 -9.02 22.91
CA HIS A 699 -13.98 -9.90 23.77
C HIS A 699 -13.48 -11.35 23.58
N PRO A 700 -13.20 -12.10 24.66
CA PRO A 700 -12.63 -13.46 24.57
C PRO A 700 -13.49 -14.47 23.79
N VAL A 701 -14.82 -14.25 23.80
CA VAL A 701 -15.84 -15.13 23.17
C VAL A 701 -16.59 -14.49 21.98
N LEU A 702 -17.26 -13.35 22.16
CA LEU A 702 -18.05 -12.67 21.11
C LEU A 702 -17.14 -11.91 20.14
N ALA A 703 -17.38 -12.01 18.83
CA ALA A 703 -16.60 -11.41 17.73
C ALA A 703 -15.10 -11.78 17.68
N SER A 704 -14.36 -11.60 18.79
CA SER A 704 -12.99 -12.05 19.02
C SER A 704 -11.99 -11.64 17.94
N CYS A 705 -12.22 -10.50 17.29
CA CYS A 705 -11.41 -9.97 16.20
C CYS A 705 -9.91 -9.90 16.56
N TYR A 706 -9.59 -9.59 17.83
CA TYR A 706 -8.21 -9.47 18.32
C TYR A 706 -7.37 -10.75 18.22
N LYS A 707 -8.00 -11.93 18.11
CA LYS A 707 -7.29 -13.22 17.95
C LYS A 707 -6.53 -13.30 16.62
N CYS A 708 -7.03 -12.59 15.60
CA CYS A 708 -6.38 -12.52 14.30
C CYS A 708 -5.82 -11.14 13.98
N HIS A 709 -6.49 -10.06 14.40
CA HIS A 709 -6.14 -8.70 14.03
C HIS A 709 -5.52 -7.91 15.20
N ALA A 710 -4.52 -7.10 14.88
CA ALA A 710 -4.01 -6.10 15.78
C ALA A 710 -4.87 -4.83 15.72
N MET A 711 -5.01 -4.14 16.85
CA MET A 711 -5.66 -2.84 16.98
C MET A 711 -5.00 -2.09 18.14
N GLN A 712 -4.48 -0.89 17.86
CA GLN A 712 -3.82 -0.01 18.81
C GLN A 712 -2.64 -0.65 19.58
N GLY A 713 -1.94 -1.60 18.96
CA GLY A 713 -0.79 -2.31 19.56
C GLY A 713 -1.14 -3.62 20.27
N ARG A 714 -2.41 -4.04 20.27
CA ARG A 714 -2.87 -5.30 20.88
C ARG A 714 -3.52 -6.22 19.87
N GLY A 715 -3.45 -7.53 20.12
CA GLY A 715 -4.00 -8.56 19.24
C GLY A 715 -2.90 -9.33 18.50
N SER A 716 -3.31 -10.17 17.56
CA SER A 716 -2.40 -10.99 16.75
C SER A 716 -2.10 -10.36 15.39
N SER A 717 -1.14 -10.91 14.67
CA SER A 717 -0.71 -10.48 13.33
C SER A 717 -1.00 -11.52 12.24
N VAL A 718 -2.03 -12.36 12.46
CA VAL A 718 -2.53 -13.30 11.45
C VAL A 718 -3.23 -12.54 10.32
N GLY A 719 -4.11 -11.62 10.69
CA GLY A 719 -4.71 -10.64 9.80
C GLY A 719 -4.02 -9.27 9.91
N PRO A 720 -4.37 -8.31 9.05
CA PRO A 720 -3.79 -6.97 9.06
C PRO A 720 -4.07 -6.22 10.37
N ASP A 721 -3.16 -5.32 10.75
CA ASP A 721 -3.38 -4.33 11.82
C ASP A 721 -4.46 -3.33 11.37
N LEU A 722 -5.60 -3.31 12.10
CA LEU A 722 -6.77 -2.50 11.78
C LEU A 722 -6.72 -1.10 12.40
N THR A 723 -5.65 -0.73 13.12
CA THR A 723 -5.49 0.61 13.75
C THR A 723 -5.70 1.77 12.80
N GLY A 724 -5.32 1.59 11.52
CA GLY A 724 -5.37 2.62 10.49
C GLY A 724 -6.52 2.46 9.50
N ILE A 725 -7.41 1.47 9.65
CA ILE A 725 -8.39 1.13 8.61
C ILE A 725 -9.29 2.32 8.24
N TYR A 726 -9.69 3.11 9.24
CA TYR A 726 -10.51 4.32 9.06
C TYR A 726 -9.84 5.43 8.22
N LYS A 727 -8.52 5.36 7.98
CA LYS A 727 -7.78 6.35 7.18
C LYS A 727 -7.65 5.96 5.72
N GLN A 728 -7.97 4.72 5.37
CA GLN A 728 -7.85 4.24 4.01
C GLN A 728 -8.99 4.83 3.16
N THR A 729 -8.63 5.37 2.00
CA THR A 729 -9.60 5.93 1.05
C THR A 729 -10.54 4.83 0.56
N GLY A 730 -11.84 5.11 0.49
CA GLY A 730 -12.86 4.16 -0.01
C GLY A 730 -13.47 3.24 1.05
N ILE A 731 -12.96 3.23 2.29
CA ILE A 731 -13.56 2.45 3.38
C ILE A 731 -14.76 3.20 3.98
N THR A 732 -15.96 2.65 3.78
CA THR A 732 -17.23 3.11 4.39
C THR A 732 -17.76 2.10 5.42
N GLU A 733 -18.80 2.48 6.18
CA GLU A 733 -19.49 1.54 7.08
C GLU A 733 -20.06 0.34 6.33
N ASP A 734 -20.70 0.57 5.18
CA ASP A 734 -21.26 -0.49 4.33
C ASP A 734 -20.16 -1.39 3.75
N TRP A 735 -19.04 -0.80 3.32
CA TRP A 735 -17.88 -1.57 2.87
C TRP A 735 -17.36 -2.46 3.99
N LEU A 736 -17.19 -1.93 5.20
CA LEU A 736 -16.67 -2.68 6.32
C LEU A 736 -17.64 -3.80 6.74
N LEU A 737 -18.94 -3.51 6.78
CA LEU A 737 -19.98 -4.50 7.04
C LEU A 737 -19.96 -5.64 6.01
N LYS A 738 -19.88 -5.30 4.72
CA LYS A 738 -19.75 -6.29 3.64
C LYS A 738 -18.60 -7.27 3.89
N HIS A 739 -17.42 -6.75 4.22
CA HIS A 739 -16.22 -7.58 4.38
C HIS A 739 -16.18 -8.35 5.71
N ILE A 740 -16.90 -7.89 6.74
CA ILE A 740 -17.04 -8.64 8.00
C ILE A 740 -18.08 -9.76 7.87
N VAL A 741 -19.21 -9.50 7.22
CA VAL A 741 -20.32 -10.46 7.08
C VAL A 741 -20.02 -11.49 5.99
N ASN A 742 -19.43 -11.04 4.88
CA ASN A 742 -18.99 -11.87 3.77
C ASN A 742 -17.48 -11.71 3.56
N PRO A 743 -16.65 -12.33 4.42
CA PRO A 743 -15.21 -12.28 4.28
C PRO A 743 -14.70 -12.96 3.00
N ASN A 744 -15.57 -13.69 2.27
CA ASN A 744 -15.26 -14.30 0.98
C ASN A 744 -15.48 -13.35 -0.21
N ALA A 745 -16.15 -12.20 -0.01
CA ALA A 745 -16.51 -11.29 -1.09
C ALA A 745 -15.29 -10.68 -1.78
N GLU A 746 -14.26 -10.38 -1.00
CA GLU A 746 -13.00 -9.84 -1.46
C GLU A 746 -11.91 -10.28 -0.50
N MET A 747 -10.90 -10.97 -1.02
CA MET A 747 -9.73 -11.35 -0.26
C MET A 747 -8.50 -10.91 -1.03
N ALA A 748 -7.70 -10.04 -0.40
CA ALA A 748 -6.36 -9.76 -0.87
C ALA A 748 -5.61 -11.09 -1.02
N PRO A 749 -4.98 -11.38 -2.18
CA PRO A 749 -4.55 -12.74 -2.48
C PRO A 749 -3.59 -13.37 -1.46
N TYR A 750 -2.78 -12.59 -0.74
CA TYR A 750 -1.95 -13.09 0.36
C TYR A 750 -2.75 -13.68 1.54
N TYR A 751 -3.97 -13.19 1.81
CA TYR A 751 -4.81 -13.71 2.89
C TYR A 751 -5.68 -14.90 2.45
N ARG A 752 -5.44 -15.45 1.26
CA ARG A 752 -6.12 -16.66 0.80
C ARG A 752 -5.55 -17.88 1.53
N PRO A 753 -6.38 -18.65 2.24
CA PRO A 753 -5.91 -19.86 2.89
C PRO A 753 -5.52 -20.90 1.85
N GLN A 754 -4.60 -21.77 2.23
CA GLN A 754 -4.31 -22.98 1.47
C GLN A 754 -5.06 -24.14 2.09
N GLN A 755 -5.74 -24.93 1.25
CA GLN A 755 -6.18 -26.26 1.59
C GLN A 755 -5.11 -27.25 1.16
N LEU A 756 -4.79 -28.19 2.05
CA LEU A 756 -3.77 -29.20 1.88
C LEU A 756 -4.45 -30.56 2.00
N VAL A 757 -4.24 -31.43 1.02
CA VAL A 757 -4.54 -32.86 1.13
C VAL A 757 -3.22 -33.54 1.42
N THR A 758 -3.11 -34.25 2.54
CA THR A 758 -1.89 -34.98 2.88
C THR A 758 -1.89 -36.38 2.24
N VAL A 759 -0.71 -36.98 2.04
CA VAL A 759 -0.53 -38.37 1.59
C VAL A 759 -1.26 -39.37 2.50
N ALA A 760 -1.50 -39.00 3.77
CA ALA A 760 -2.29 -39.78 4.72
C ALA A 760 -3.82 -39.55 4.60
N GLY A 761 -4.28 -38.82 3.57
CA GLY A 761 -5.67 -38.47 3.31
C GLY A 761 -6.26 -37.41 4.25
N LYS A 762 -5.44 -36.65 4.99
CA LYS A 762 -5.95 -35.57 5.87
C LYS A 762 -6.14 -34.29 5.05
N VAL A 763 -7.30 -33.66 5.21
CA VAL A 763 -7.54 -32.32 4.68
C VAL A 763 -7.28 -31.30 5.78
N LEU A 764 -6.31 -30.42 5.54
CA LEU A 764 -5.95 -29.32 6.43
C LEU A 764 -6.22 -28.00 5.72
N THR A 765 -6.56 -26.93 6.44
CA THR A 765 -6.76 -25.62 5.85
C THR A 765 -6.21 -24.55 6.76
N GLY A 766 -5.39 -23.66 6.21
CA GLY A 766 -4.82 -22.56 6.98
C GLY A 766 -4.13 -21.51 6.12
N LEU A 767 -3.93 -20.34 6.72
CA LEU A 767 -3.16 -19.26 6.14
C LEU A 767 -1.67 -19.54 6.33
N VAL A 768 -0.89 -19.41 5.27
CA VAL A 768 0.56 -19.61 5.31
C VAL A 768 1.19 -18.57 6.25
N VAL A 769 1.99 -19.03 7.20
CA VAL A 769 2.78 -18.14 8.07
C VAL A 769 4.21 -18.64 8.25
N GLY A 770 5.11 -17.72 8.60
CA GLY A 770 6.50 -18.02 8.85
C GLY A 770 7.31 -18.18 7.56
N ILE A 771 8.56 -18.62 7.72
CA ILE A 771 9.50 -18.76 6.60
C ILE A 771 9.23 -20.08 5.89
N GLU A 772 9.10 -20.00 4.57
CA GLU A 772 8.92 -21.18 3.74
C GLU A 772 10.18 -22.09 3.77
N GLY A 773 9.96 -23.39 3.97
CA GLY A 773 11.03 -24.39 4.08
C GLY A 773 10.53 -25.82 3.83
N LYS A 774 11.26 -26.82 4.34
CA LYS A 774 10.83 -28.24 4.28
C LYS A 774 9.50 -28.45 5.01
N VAL A 775 9.33 -27.76 6.13
CA VAL A 775 8.10 -27.70 6.90
C VAL A 775 7.47 -26.34 6.66
N GLN A 776 6.19 -26.33 6.27
CA GLN A 776 5.41 -25.11 6.15
C GLN A 776 4.50 -24.96 7.36
N THR A 777 4.48 -23.77 7.96
CA THR A 777 3.57 -23.44 9.07
C THR A 777 2.35 -22.71 8.54
N TYR A 778 1.22 -23.01 9.16
CA TYR A 778 -0.09 -22.47 8.84
C TYR A 778 -0.78 -22.01 10.13
N VAL A 779 -1.63 -21.00 10.01
CA VAL A 779 -2.62 -20.64 11.04
C VAL A 779 -3.98 -21.16 10.58
N ALA A 780 -4.69 -21.89 11.43
CA ALA A 780 -6.05 -22.35 11.17
C ALA A 780 -7.09 -21.27 11.53
N ALA A 781 -8.35 -21.48 11.12
CA ALA A 781 -9.44 -20.50 11.33
C ALA A 781 -9.75 -20.20 12.81
N ASP A 782 -9.37 -21.08 13.73
CA ASP A 782 -9.49 -20.87 15.17
C ASP A 782 -8.30 -20.09 15.79
N GLY A 783 -7.32 -19.70 14.96
CA GLY A 783 -6.11 -19.01 15.36
C GLY A 783 -4.98 -19.93 15.86
N THR A 784 -5.18 -21.25 15.88
CA THR A 784 -4.13 -22.20 16.23
C THR A 784 -3.12 -22.38 15.10
N THR A 785 -1.87 -22.67 15.42
CA THR A 785 -0.85 -22.97 14.42
C THR A 785 -0.65 -24.46 14.25
N PHE A 786 -0.42 -24.89 13.01
CA PHE A 786 0.02 -26.25 12.69
C PHE A 786 1.10 -26.20 11.63
N SER A 787 1.89 -27.27 11.55
CA SER A 787 2.97 -27.39 10.59
C SER A 787 2.88 -28.70 9.83
N VAL A 788 3.22 -28.68 8.54
CA VAL A 788 3.16 -29.85 7.65
C VAL A 788 4.50 -29.99 6.95
N ASP A 789 5.10 -31.19 6.97
CA ASP A 789 6.24 -31.50 6.08
C ASP A 789 5.71 -31.54 4.65
N LYS A 790 6.33 -30.80 3.74
CA LYS A 790 5.82 -30.67 2.37
C LYS A 790 5.79 -31.99 1.62
N ASN A 791 6.65 -32.94 1.99
CA ASN A 791 6.63 -34.30 1.40
C ASN A 791 5.38 -35.09 1.78
N ASP A 792 4.67 -34.68 2.83
CA ASP A 792 3.41 -35.26 3.24
C ASP A 792 2.22 -34.59 2.54
N VAL A 793 2.41 -33.61 1.66
CA VAL A 793 1.34 -32.92 0.92
C VAL A 793 1.18 -33.53 -0.47
N GLU A 794 0.00 -34.09 -0.74
CA GLU A 794 -0.39 -34.64 -2.04
C GLU A 794 -0.96 -33.56 -2.97
N GLU A 795 -1.86 -32.72 -2.46
CA GLU A 795 -2.45 -31.60 -3.20
C GLU A 795 -2.46 -30.31 -2.37
N ARG A 796 -2.33 -29.18 -3.06
CA ARG A 796 -2.44 -27.85 -2.48
C ARG A 796 -3.19 -26.93 -3.41
N TYR A 797 -4.10 -26.13 -2.87
CA TYR A 797 -4.72 -25.05 -3.63
C TYR A 797 -5.14 -23.92 -2.71
N GLU A 798 -5.09 -22.70 -3.25
CA GLU A 798 -5.77 -21.56 -2.65
C GLU A 798 -7.27 -21.81 -2.65
N VAL A 799 -7.91 -21.65 -1.49
CA VAL A 799 -9.36 -21.66 -1.41
C VAL A 799 -9.91 -20.25 -1.48
N LYS A 800 -11.05 -20.11 -2.18
CA LYS A 800 -11.80 -18.84 -2.26
C LYS A 800 -12.62 -18.56 -1.00
N THR A 801 -12.40 -19.33 0.06
CA THR A 801 -13.01 -19.15 1.37
C THR A 801 -11.98 -18.56 2.31
N SER A 802 -12.34 -17.47 2.97
CA SER A 802 -11.48 -16.77 3.93
C SER A 802 -11.21 -17.61 5.17
N ILE A 803 -10.05 -17.38 5.79
CA ILE A 803 -9.76 -17.88 7.13
C ILE A 803 -10.59 -17.14 8.18
N MET A 804 -11.02 -15.90 7.91
CA MET A 804 -11.96 -15.18 8.76
C MET A 804 -13.29 -15.93 8.74
N PRO A 805 -13.77 -16.45 9.89
CA PRO A 805 -14.99 -17.25 9.91
C PRO A 805 -16.21 -16.46 9.43
N THR A 806 -17.09 -17.10 8.65
CA THR A 806 -18.45 -16.60 8.45
C THR A 806 -19.27 -16.75 9.73
N GLY A 807 -20.27 -15.90 9.94
CA GLY A 807 -21.16 -16.00 11.10
C GLY A 807 -20.60 -15.40 12.40
N LEU A 808 -19.46 -14.70 12.36
CA LEU A 808 -18.93 -13.95 13.53
C LEU A 808 -19.95 -12.96 14.11
N MET A 809 -20.87 -12.47 13.28
CA MET A 809 -21.92 -11.52 13.65
C MET A 809 -23.20 -12.19 14.16
N ASP A 810 -23.34 -13.52 14.01
CA ASP A 810 -24.53 -14.27 14.42
C ASP A 810 -24.87 -14.13 15.91
N PRO A 811 -23.90 -14.24 16.85
CA PRO A 811 -24.22 -14.08 18.27
C PRO A 811 -24.51 -12.63 18.66
N LEU A 812 -24.25 -11.66 17.77
CA LEU A 812 -24.40 -10.24 18.05
C LEU A 812 -25.81 -9.71 17.73
N ALA A 813 -26.30 -8.82 18.57
CA ALA A 813 -27.49 -8.01 18.27
C ALA A 813 -27.14 -6.88 17.29
N ALA A 814 -28.14 -6.34 16.58
CA ALA A 814 -27.91 -5.32 15.56
C ALA A 814 -27.15 -4.09 16.07
N ASN A 815 -27.49 -3.57 17.26
CA ASN A 815 -26.75 -2.45 17.85
C ASN A 815 -25.29 -2.79 18.17
N GLU A 816 -24.99 -4.05 18.48
CA GLU A 816 -23.64 -4.50 18.83
C GLU A 816 -22.73 -4.54 17.61
N ILE A 817 -23.29 -4.96 16.48
CA ILE A 817 -22.62 -4.88 15.18
C ILE A 817 -22.34 -3.39 14.86
N ARG A 818 -23.32 -2.51 15.04
CA ARG A 818 -23.15 -1.06 14.84
C ARG A 818 -22.09 -0.47 15.77
N HIS A 819 -22.02 -0.93 17.02
CA HIS A 819 -20.98 -0.53 17.98
C HIS A 819 -19.59 -0.97 17.50
N LEU A 820 -19.45 -2.21 17.04
CA LEU A 820 -18.18 -2.73 16.49
C LEU A 820 -17.73 -1.94 15.26
N LEU A 821 -18.63 -1.68 14.31
CA LEU A 821 -18.34 -0.86 13.12
C LEU A 821 -17.93 0.57 13.52
N ALA A 822 -18.64 1.17 14.47
CA ALA A 822 -18.30 2.50 14.98
C ALA A 822 -16.91 2.54 15.62
N PHE A 823 -16.48 1.49 16.32
CA PHE A 823 -15.13 1.39 16.87
C PHE A 823 -14.06 1.30 15.77
N LEU A 824 -14.25 0.42 14.78
CA LEU A 824 -13.32 0.24 13.67
C LEU A 824 -13.17 1.50 12.79
N LEU A 825 -14.24 2.29 12.68
CA LEU A 825 -14.25 3.58 11.98
C LEU A 825 -13.88 4.77 12.87
N SER A 826 -13.67 4.55 14.17
CA SER A 826 -13.35 5.64 15.10
C SER A 826 -11.88 6.04 14.99
N SER A 827 -11.66 7.36 15.00
CA SER A 827 -10.31 7.93 15.03
C SER A 827 -9.74 8.04 16.45
N GLU A 828 -10.28 7.35 17.45
CA GLU A 828 -10.07 7.71 18.86
C GLU A 828 -8.61 7.55 19.31
N ARG A 829 -7.89 8.67 19.20
CA ARG A 829 -6.63 9.02 19.88
C ARG A 829 -6.82 10.15 20.90
N ARG A 830 -8.04 10.59 21.22
CA ARG A 830 -8.24 11.67 22.18
C ARG A 830 -8.45 11.12 23.59
N PHE A 831 -7.36 11.09 24.36
CA PHE A 831 -7.43 11.12 25.81
C PHE A 831 -8.36 12.29 26.23
N PRO A 832 -9.48 12.04 26.93
CA PRO A 832 -10.29 13.14 27.43
C PRO A 832 -9.47 13.95 28.43
N LYS A 833 -9.41 15.28 28.25
CA LYS A 833 -8.87 16.18 29.29
C LYS A 833 -9.72 15.99 30.54
N ALA A 834 -9.09 15.60 31.65
CA ALA A 834 -9.74 15.48 32.94
C ALA A 834 -10.47 16.79 33.29
N ALA A 835 -11.70 16.67 33.78
CA ALA A 835 -12.48 17.79 34.28
C ALA A 835 -11.79 18.40 35.50
N ALA A 836 -11.16 19.56 35.34
CA ALA A 836 -10.62 20.34 36.44
C ALA A 836 -11.73 21.21 37.03
N ASN A 837 -12.25 20.80 38.19
CA ASN A 837 -13.00 21.66 39.10
C ASN A 837 -12.00 22.36 40.04
N SER A 838 -11.81 23.68 39.92
CA SER A 838 -11.82 24.63 41.06
C SER A 838 -11.50 26.06 40.60
N SER A 839 -12.39 26.99 40.98
CA SER A 839 -12.22 28.45 41.22
C SER A 839 -11.70 29.37 40.10
N ARG A 840 -12.64 30.15 39.55
CA ARG A 840 -12.51 31.43 38.80
C ARG A 840 -12.25 32.63 39.76
N PRO A 841 -11.97 33.90 39.33
CA PRO A 841 -12.42 34.61 38.10
C PRO A 841 -11.37 35.60 37.48
N VAL A 842 -11.53 36.44 36.42
CA VAL A 842 -12.61 37.05 35.61
C VAL A 842 -12.05 37.39 34.16
N PRO A 843 -12.76 38.02 33.18
CA PRO A 843 -13.20 37.37 31.94
C PRO A 843 -12.63 37.94 30.61
N ALA A 844 -12.49 37.11 29.59
CA ALA A 844 -12.61 37.55 28.20
C ALA A 844 -13.99 37.15 27.67
N LYS A 845 -14.71 38.13 27.10
CA LYS A 845 -16.10 38.05 26.65
C LYS A 845 -16.39 36.78 25.83
N VAL A 846 -17.38 36.00 26.27
CA VAL A 846 -17.99 34.92 25.50
C VAL A 846 -18.74 35.53 24.31
N GLN A 847 -18.30 35.26 23.09
CA GLN A 847 -19.11 35.47 21.88
C GLN A 847 -20.28 34.47 21.90
N LYS A 848 -21.50 34.95 21.68
CA LYS A 848 -22.73 34.14 21.57
C LYS A 848 -22.60 33.12 20.43
N PRO A 849 -23.26 31.95 20.51
CA PRO A 849 -23.33 31.00 19.40
C PRO A 849 -23.94 31.67 18.16
N GLN A 850 -23.22 31.66 17.05
CA GLN A 850 -23.72 32.18 15.78
C GLN A 850 -24.82 31.25 15.23
N ARG A 851 -25.97 31.83 14.88
CA ARG A 851 -27.08 31.15 14.21
C ARG A 851 -26.71 30.85 12.76
N ILE A 852 -27.29 29.79 12.18
CA ILE A 852 -27.25 29.53 10.74
C ILE A 852 -27.98 30.69 10.04
N GLN A 853 -27.33 31.30 9.05
CA GLN A 853 -27.85 32.37 8.21
C GLN A 853 -28.09 31.82 6.80
N VAL A 854 -29.29 32.01 6.26
CA VAL A 854 -29.59 31.74 4.84
C VAL A 854 -29.02 32.88 4.01
N ILE A 855 -28.24 32.52 2.97
CA ILE A 855 -27.61 33.48 2.04
C ILE A 855 -28.39 33.50 0.72
N ALA A 856 -28.73 32.33 0.17
CA ALA A 856 -29.59 32.20 -1.01
C ALA A 856 -30.34 30.87 -0.96
N ASP A 857 -31.67 30.93 -0.95
CA ASP A 857 -32.56 29.76 -0.92
C ASP A 857 -33.38 29.57 -2.19
N PHE A 858 -33.29 30.50 -3.17
CA PHE A 858 -33.91 30.38 -4.50
C PHE A 858 -35.43 30.19 -4.51
N GLU A 859 -36.13 30.61 -3.45
CA GLU A 859 -37.58 30.46 -3.30
C GLU A 859 -38.41 31.53 -4.06
N SER A 860 -37.77 32.53 -4.68
CA SER A 860 -38.43 33.54 -5.52
C SER A 860 -37.61 33.88 -6.77
N GLU A 861 -38.31 34.31 -7.83
CA GLU A 861 -37.70 34.78 -9.09
C GLU A 861 -36.74 35.96 -8.90
N ASP A 862 -36.87 36.71 -7.79
CA ASP A 862 -35.97 37.81 -7.45
C ASP A 862 -34.50 37.35 -7.30
N PHE A 863 -34.26 36.09 -6.93
CA PHE A 863 -32.89 35.52 -6.88
C PHE A 863 -32.26 35.33 -8.25
N LEU A 864 -33.08 35.22 -9.30
CA LEU A 864 -32.60 35.17 -10.67
C LEU A 864 -32.32 36.57 -11.23
N GLU A 865 -32.69 37.63 -10.52
CA GLU A 865 -32.29 39.00 -10.85
C GLU A 865 -30.82 39.24 -10.49
N GLY A 866 -30.02 39.64 -11.49
CA GLY A 866 -28.58 39.86 -11.29
C GLY A 866 -27.72 38.59 -11.33
N LYS A 867 -28.29 37.45 -11.74
CA LYS A 867 -27.52 36.26 -12.15
C LYS A 867 -26.51 36.59 -13.24
N LYS A 868 -25.38 35.88 -13.25
CA LYS A 868 -24.37 35.94 -14.30
C LYS A 868 -23.94 34.53 -14.68
N THR A 869 -23.91 34.25 -15.97
CA THR A 869 -23.36 33.00 -16.51
C THR A 869 -22.04 33.33 -17.21
N SER A 870 -21.05 32.44 -17.11
CA SER A 870 -19.77 32.65 -17.78
C SER A 870 -19.84 32.45 -19.30
N HIS A 871 -20.83 31.68 -19.75
CA HIS A 871 -21.13 31.40 -21.16
C HIS A 871 -22.64 31.50 -21.40
N LYS A 872 -23.06 31.36 -22.65
CA LYS A 872 -24.47 31.36 -23.03
C LYS A 872 -25.18 30.18 -22.34
N ALA A 873 -26.11 30.50 -21.45
CA ALA A 873 -26.86 29.53 -20.65
C ALA A 873 -28.18 30.16 -20.19
N SER A 874 -29.21 29.34 -19.99
CA SER A 874 -30.47 29.75 -19.34
C SER A 874 -30.45 29.36 -17.87
N VAL A 875 -30.94 30.24 -16.99
CA VAL A 875 -31.14 29.94 -15.57
C VAL A 875 -32.61 30.17 -15.22
N THR A 876 -33.27 29.14 -14.68
CA THR A 876 -34.69 29.14 -14.32
C THR A 876 -34.91 28.50 -12.96
N LEU A 877 -36.01 28.79 -12.28
CA LEU A 877 -36.43 28.04 -11.09
C LEU A 877 -37.12 26.73 -11.50
N VAL A 878 -36.86 25.64 -10.78
CA VAL A 878 -37.50 24.33 -10.96
C VAL A 878 -37.88 23.71 -9.62
N ASP A 879 -38.85 22.81 -9.62
CA ASP A 879 -39.35 22.09 -8.43
C ASP A 879 -38.56 20.81 -8.09
N ASP A 880 -37.53 20.48 -8.89
CA ASP A 880 -36.51 19.50 -8.53
C ASP A 880 -35.62 20.11 -7.44
N VAL A 881 -35.86 19.75 -6.18
CA VAL A 881 -35.17 20.25 -4.99
C VAL A 881 -34.68 19.09 -4.10
N PRO A 882 -33.67 19.30 -3.21
CA PRO A 882 -33.29 18.31 -2.22
C PRO A 882 -34.43 18.03 -1.22
N GLU A 883 -34.52 16.79 -0.73
CA GLU A 883 -35.59 16.40 0.19
C GLU A 883 -35.59 17.25 1.47
N GLY A 884 -36.72 17.91 1.75
CA GLY A 884 -36.90 18.75 2.94
C GLY A 884 -36.25 20.15 2.85
N VAL A 885 -35.79 20.55 1.67
CA VAL A 885 -35.05 21.80 1.44
C VAL A 885 -35.80 22.64 0.40
N GLY A 886 -36.76 23.45 0.85
CA GLY A 886 -37.40 24.45 -0.02
C GLY A 886 -38.44 23.92 -1.02
N LYS A 887 -38.87 24.79 -1.93
CA LYS A 887 -39.78 24.47 -3.06
C LYS A 887 -39.13 24.63 -4.42
N PHE A 888 -38.10 25.47 -4.55
CA PHE A 888 -37.48 25.78 -5.84
C PHE A 888 -35.95 25.78 -5.78
N ALA A 889 -35.32 25.23 -6.82
CA ALA A 889 -33.87 25.32 -7.03
C ALA A 889 -33.55 26.12 -8.30
N ALA A 890 -32.40 26.78 -8.33
CA ALA A 890 -31.90 27.44 -9.54
C ALA A 890 -31.25 26.43 -10.48
N LYS A 891 -31.85 26.21 -11.65
CA LYS A 891 -31.35 25.33 -12.71
C LYS A 891 -30.66 26.14 -13.80
N THR A 892 -29.38 25.90 -14.01
CA THR A 892 -28.61 26.34 -15.17
C THR A 892 -28.61 25.26 -16.24
N VAL A 893 -28.94 25.64 -17.48
CA VAL A 893 -28.77 24.81 -18.68
C VAL A 893 -27.83 25.54 -19.63
N VAL A 894 -26.70 24.91 -19.95
CA VAL A 894 -25.69 25.46 -20.88
C VAL A 894 -26.19 25.31 -22.31
N ASP A 895 -26.08 26.37 -23.12
CA ASP A 895 -26.46 26.32 -24.53
C ASP A 895 -25.60 25.25 -25.26
N PRO A 896 -26.18 24.38 -26.11
CA PRO A 896 -25.44 23.37 -26.87
C PRO A 896 -24.31 23.92 -27.77
N ASP A 897 -24.35 25.22 -28.11
CA ASP A 897 -23.34 25.90 -28.92
C ASP A 897 -22.56 26.96 -28.12
N ALA A 898 -22.48 26.82 -26.79
CA ALA A 898 -21.84 27.79 -25.90
C ALA A 898 -20.30 27.81 -25.99
N GLY A 899 -19.68 26.76 -26.54
CA GLY A 899 -18.24 26.62 -26.69
C GLY A 899 -17.50 26.33 -25.37
N THR A 900 -18.14 25.60 -24.45
CA THR A 900 -17.67 25.44 -23.06
C THR A 900 -16.60 24.35 -22.86
N ARG A 901 -15.46 24.45 -23.55
CA ARG A 901 -14.41 23.41 -23.49
C ARG A 901 -13.70 23.30 -22.15
N ASN A 902 -13.53 24.41 -21.42
CA ASN A 902 -12.65 24.47 -20.25
C ASN A 902 -13.39 24.68 -18.91
N PHE A 903 -14.43 25.51 -18.91
CA PHE A 903 -15.20 25.83 -17.69
C PHE A 903 -16.61 26.35 -18.02
N VAL A 904 -17.53 26.18 -17.10
CA VAL A 904 -18.84 26.86 -17.11
C VAL A 904 -19.24 27.23 -15.69
N GLY A 905 -19.81 28.42 -15.48
CA GLY A 905 -20.19 28.86 -14.15
C GLY A 905 -21.43 29.72 -14.14
N THR A 906 -22.18 29.62 -13.04
CA THR A 906 -23.35 30.46 -12.75
C THR A 906 -23.15 31.10 -11.40
N GLY A 907 -23.30 32.42 -11.35
CA GLY A 907 -23.15 33.21 -10.14
C GLY A 907 -24.33 34.14 -9.90
N PHE A 908 -24.47 34.52 -8.64
CA PHE A 908 -25.62 35.25 -8.12
C PHE A 908 -25.13 36.40 -7.24
N LYS A 909 -25.81 37.54 -7.35
CA LYS A 909 -25.62 38.64 -6.42
C LYS A 909 -26.26 38.28 -5.09
N ILE A 910 -25.59 38.63 -4.00
CA ILE A 910 -26.11 38.48 -2.64
C ILE A 910 -25.99 39.80 -1.90
N PRO A 911 -26.79 40.04 -0.85
CA PRO A 911 -26.54 41.13 0.06
C PRO A 911 -25.09 41.07 0.59
N VAL A 912 -24.48 42.23 0.83
CA VAL A 912 -23.11 42.29 1.38
C VAL A 912 -23.08 41.52 2.70
N THR A 913 -22.36 40.41 2.72
CA THR A 913 -22.35 39.44 3.82
C THR A 913 -20.92 39.22 4.31
N ASP A 914 -20.75 39.23 5.63
CA ASP A 914 -19.48 38.95 6.30
C ASP A 914 -19.31 37.43 6.48
N PHE A 915 -18.73 36.79 5.46
CA PHE A 915 -18.37 35.38 5.48
C PHE A 915 -17.35 35.04 6.56
N SER A 916 -16.44 35.97 6.90
CA SER A 916 -15.36 35.74 7.88
C SER A 916 -15.86 35.42 9.29
N ARG A 917 -17.13 35.72 9.55
CA ARG A 917 -17.78 35.39 10.81
C ARG A 917 -18.16 33.92 10.91
N PHE A 918 -18.38 33.21 9.82
CA PHE A 918 -18.87 31.83 9.84
C PHE A 918 -17.74 30.81 9.82
N GLY A 919 -18.04 29.59 10.29
CA GLY A 919 -17.10 28.47 10.18
C GLY A 919 -17.14 27.81 8.80
N GLU A 920 -18.32 27.73 8.18
CA GLU A 920 -18.52 27.14 6.87
C GLU A 920 -19.72 27.75 6.12
N ILE A 921 -19.74 27.49 4.82
CA ILE A 921 -20.85 27.73 3.90
C ILE A 921 -21.31 26.37 3.36
N ARG A 922 -22.61 26.11 3.35
CA ARG A 922 -23.21 24.88 2.85
C ARG A 922 -24.21 25.20 1.76
N PHE A 923 -24.30 24.33 0.75
CA PHE A 923 -25.29 24.42 -0.32
C PHE A 923 -25.46 23.05 -0.98
N TRP A 924 -26.61 22.85 -1.61
CA TRP A 924 -26.89 21.66 -2.41
C TRP A 924 -26.56 21.91 -3.87
N ILE A 925 -26.02 20.90 -4.53
CA ILE A 925 -25.76 20.89 -5.98
C ILE A 925 -26.18 19.56 -6.59
N LYS A 926 -26.76 19.61 -7.80
CA LYS A 926 -27.04 18.44 -8.63
C LYS A 926 -26.59 18.75 -10.06
N ALA A 927 -25.79 17.89 -10.67
CA ALA A 927 -25.30 18.09 -12.04
C ALA A 927 -25.50 16.79 -12.84
N ASP A 928 -25.79 16.91 -14.14
CA ASP A 928 -25.87 15.76 -15.07
C ASP A 928 -24.51 15.37 -15.67
N PHE A 929 -23.43 15.84 -15.03
CA PHE A 929 -22.04 15.59 -15.41
C PHE A 929 -21.12 15.56 -14.18
N GLU A 930 -19.95 14.95 -14.35
CA GLU A 930 -18.87 15.00 -13.36
C GLU A 930 -17.89 16.10 -13.71
N SER A 931 -17.44 16.85 -12.71
CA SER A 931 -16.43 17.89 -12.88
C SER A 931 -15.77 18.22 -11.55
N GLY A 932 -14.59 18.86 -11.62
CA GLY A 932 -14.13 19.73 -10.57
C GLY A 932 -14.98 21.01 -10.56
N PHE A 933 -15.31 21.51 -9.39
CA PHE A 933 -16.06 22.75 -9.20
C PHE A 933 -15.33 23.69 -8.26
N ASN A 934 -15.47 24.99 -8.47
CA ASN A 934 -15.05 26.01 -7.53
C ASN A 934 -16.28 26.76 -7.03
N PHE A 935 -16.41 26.84 -5.71
CA PHE A 935 -17.21 27.90 -5.09
C PHE A 935 -16.35 29.16 -5.07
N GLN A 936 -16.76 30.18 -5.80
CA GLN A 936 -16.09 31.46 -5.86
C GLN A 936 -16.89 32.48 -5.06
N CYS A 937 -16.23 33.30 -4.25
CA CYS A 937 -16.83 34.47 -3.61
C CYS A 937 -16.03 35.73 -3.95
N SER A 938 -16.72 36.83 -4.22
CA SER A 938 -16.10 38.11 -4.58
C SER A 938 -16.59 39.26 -3.70
N SER A 939 -15.66 40.15 -3.39
CA SER A 939 -15.89 41.40 -2.65
C SER A 939 -15.61 42.65 -3.51
N GLY A 940 -15.44 42.49 -4.82
CA GLY A 940 -15.19 43.60 -5.76
C GLY A 940 -14.37 43.17 -6.99
N ALA A 941 -14.20 44.09 -7.94
CA ALA A 941 -13.43 43.82 -9.16
C ALA A 941 -12.02 43.32 -8.85
N GLY A 942 -11.63 42.18 -9.44
CA GLY A 942 -10.31 41.56 -9.24
C GLY A 942 -10.10 40.85 -7.90
N LYS A 943 -11.04 40.95 -6.94
CA LYS A 943 -10.93 40.36 -5.60
C LYS A 943 -11.79 39.11 -5.47
N THR A 944 -11.17 37.94 -5.53
CA THR A 944 -11.88 36.64 -5.52
C THR A 944 -11.18 35.63 -4.63
N SER A 945 -11.97 34.84 -3.90
CA SER A 945 -11.50 33.63 -3.22
C SER A 945 -12.28 32.42 -3.71
N VAL A 946 -11.65 31.25 -3.76
CA VAL A 946 -12.25 29.99 -4.21
C VAL A 946 -12.09 28.87 -3.20
N PHE A 947 -13.07 27.99 -3.17
CA PHE A 947 -13.04 26.69 -2.48
C PHE A 947 -13.32 25.58 -3.51
N PRO A 948 -12.37 24.67 -3.77
CA PRO A 948 -12.56 23.58 -4.73
C PRO A 948 -13.39 22.43 -4.13
N PHE A 949 -14.25 21.82 -4.94
CA PHE A 949 -15.02 20.61 -4.60
C PHE A 949 -15.30 19.79 -5.87
N THR A 950 -15.92 18.60 -5.75
CA THR A 950 -16.26 17.74 -6.90
C THR A 950 -17.62 17.07 -6.75
N THR A 951 -18.28 16.82 -7.88
CA THR A 951 -19.52 16.02 -7.97
C THR A 951 -19.29 14.57 -8.41
N VAL A 952 -18.03 14.12 -8.54
CA VAL A 952 -17.70 12.72 -8.90
C VAL A 952 -18.43 11.74 -7.97
N GLY A 953 -19.04 10.71 -8.56
CA GLY A 953 -19.87 9.72 -7.87
C GLY A 953 -21.27 10.20 -7.49
N SER A 954 -21.74 11.35 -8.01
CA SER A 954 -23.04 11.95 -7.67
C SER A 954 -23.81 12.49 -8.88
N VAL A 955 -23.52 12.02 -10.10
CA VAL A 955 -24.23 12.44 -11.33
C VAL A 955 -25.73 12.21 -11.20
N GLY A 956 -26.52 13.24 -11.49
CA GLY A 956 -27.98 13.19 -11.42
C GLY A 956 -28.54 13.08 -10.01
N LYS A 957 -27.73 13.22 -8.95
CA LYS A 957 -28.15 13.17 -7.54
C LYS A 957 -27.80 14.48 -6.82
N TRP A 958 -28.62 14.87 -5.84
CA TRP A 958 -28.35 16.00 -4.97
C TRP A 958 -27.19 15.68 -4.01
N LYS A 959 -26.20 16.58 -3.95
CA LYS A 959 -25.03 16.48 -3.06
C LYS A 959 -24.94 17.74 -2.20
N LEU A 960 -24.87 17.57 -0.87
CA LEU A 960 -24.60 18.67 0.05
C LEU A 960 -23.10 18.96 0.07
N ILE A 961 -22.71 20.18 -0.28
CA ILE A 961 -21.35 20.65 -0.20
C ILE A 961 -21.18 21.44 1.10
N SER A 962 -20.08 21.19 1.81
CA SER A 962 -19.65 21.97 2.98
C SER A 962 -18.31 22.61 2.65
N ALA A 963 -18.28 23.93 2.60
CA ALA A 963 -17.13 24.77 2.24
C ALA A 963 -16.66 25.55 3.48
N PRO A 964 -15.64 25.05 4.22
CA PRO A 964 -15.09 25.77 5.36
C PRO A 964 -14.57 27.14 4.95
N VAL A 965 -15.00 28.21 5.63
CA VAL A 965 -14.61 29.59 5.28
C VAL A 965 -13.09 29.77 5.33
N ALA A 966 -12.41 29.06 6.24
CA ALA A 966 -10.96 29.08 6.38
C ALA A 966 -10.21 28.52 5.15
N GLU A 967 -10.86 27.71 4.32
CA GLU A 967 -10.26 27.06 3.15
C GLU A 967 -10.43 27.87 1.85
N PHE A 968 -11.12 29.01 1.90
CA PHE A 968 -11.19 29.92 0.76
C PHE A 968 -9.83 30.55 0.48
N GLY A 969 -9.23 30.19 -0.65
CA GLY A 969 -7.91 30.66 -1.12
C GLY A 969 -8.02 31.64 -2.30
N LYS A 970 -6.96 32.42 -2.59
CA LYS A 970 -6.91 33.26 -3.80
C LYS A 970 -6.62 32.36 -5.01
N PRO A 971 -7.46 32.34 -6.07
CA PRO A 971 -7.12 31.61 -7.30
C PRO A 971 -6.02 32.35 -8.08
N PRO A 972 -5.24 31.65 -8.93
CA PRO A 972 -4.12 32.26 -9.67
C PRO A 972 -4.50 33.44 -10.58
N TRP A 973 -5.74 33.45 -11.09
CA TRP A 973 -6.25 34.48 -11.99
C TRP A 973 -6.84 35.70 -11.28
N ALA A 974 -6.99 35.68 -9.95
CA ALA A 974 -7.47 36.82 -9.20
C ALA A 974 -6.32 37.77 -8.84
N GLN A 975 -6.56 39.07 -8.99
CA GLN A 975 -5.59 40.11 -8.61
C GLN A 975 -5.32 40.05 -7.10
N ASP A 976 -6.37 39.89 -6.30
CA ASP A 976 -6.27 39.79 -4.84
C ASP A 976 -7.33 38.84 -4.25
N LYS A 977 -7.16 38.46 -2.98
CA LYS A 977 -8.13 37.65 -2.24
C LYS A 977 -9.42 38.47 -2.00
N ALA A 978 -10.57 37.81 -2.01
CA ALA A 978 -11.81 38.47 -1.60
C ALA A 978 -11.73 38.88 -0.12
N ASP A 979 -12.17 40.10 0.18
CA ASP A 979 -12.44 40.51 1.56
C ASP A 979 -13.68 39.75 2.05
N LEU A 980 -13.45 38.71 2.84
CA LEU A 980 -14.49 37.86 3.38
C LEU A 980 -15.45 38.62 4.31
N LYS A 981 -15.17 39.89 4.69
CA LYS A 981 -16.11 40.73 5.45
C LYS A 981 -17.16 41.43 4.58
N ALA A 982 -16.98 41.44 3.27
CA ALA A 982 -17.79 42.23 2.35
C ALA A 982 -18.13 41.48 1.04
N VAL A 983 -18.45 40.19 1.15
CA VAL A 983 -18.82 39.37 -0.01
C VAL A 983 -20.21 39.78 -0.51
N HIS A 984 -20.33 40.09 -1.80
CA HIS A 984 -21.60 40.51 -2.41
C HIS A 984 -21.95 39.72 -3.69
N PHE A 985 -21.11 38.76 -4.05
CA PHE A 985 -21.31 37.89 -5.20
C PHE A 985 -20.68 36.52 -4.94
N PHE A 986 -21.37 35.46 -5.31
CA PHE A 986 -20.79 34.11 -5.37
C PHE A 986 -21.06 33.46 -6.72
N GLN A 987 -20.22 32.51 -7.10
CA GLN A 987 -20.34 31.77 -8.35
C GLN A 987 -19.89 30.33 -8.18
N ILE A 988 -20.67 29.40 -8.71
CA ILE A 988 -20.27 27.99 -8.82
C ILE A 988 -19.79 27.76 -10.24
N THR A 989 -18.54 27.30 -10.38
CA THR A 989 -17.89 27.12 -11.67
C THR A 989 -17.36 25.70 -11.80
N ALA A 990 -17.90 24.92 -12.73
CA ALA A 990 -17.31 23.68 -13.23
C ALA A 990 -16.05 23.99 -14.04
N PHE A 991 -14.98 23.19 -13.86
CA PHE A 991 -13.73 23.30 -14.60
C PHE A 991 -13.09 21.91 -14.78
N GLY A 992 -12.31 21.73 -15.86
CA GLY A 992 -11.67 20.45 -16.18
C GLY A 992 -12.22 19.83 -17.46
N SER A 993 -12.60 18.54 -17.42
CA SER A 993 -12.98 17.69 -18.56
C SER A 993 -14.31 18.06 -19.22
N GLY A 994 -14.41 19.27 -19.77
CA GLY A 994 -15.47 19.67 -20.70
C GLY A 994 -15.40 18.89 -22.03
N PRO A 995 -16.35 19.10 -22.96
CA PRO A 995 -17.27 20.23 -23.03
C PRO A 995 -18.51 20.12 -22.12
N TYR A 996 -18.98 21.26 -21.60
CA TYR A 996 -20.20 21.37 -20.78
C TYR A 996 -21.44 21.78 -21.60
N ASP A 997 -21.32 21.79 -22.92
CA ASP A 997 -22.38 22.21 -23.83
C ASP A 997 -23.59 21.28 -23.71
N GLY A 998 -24.78 21.86 -23.54
CA GLY A 998 -26.02 21.12 -23.29
C GLY A 998 -26.15 20.49 -21.90
N LYS A 999 -25.19 20.70 -20.98
CA LYS A 999 -25.22 20.17 -19.62
C LYS A 999 -26.06 21.02 -18.67
N THR A 1000 -26.47 20.39 -17.57
CA THR A 1000 -27.37 20.98 -16.56
C THR A 1000 -26.75 20.94 -15.17
N MET A 1001 -26.89 22.03 -14.42
CA MET A 1001 -26.52 22.13 -12.99
C MET A 1001 -27.63 22.84 -12.21
N LEU A 1002 -28.04 22.26 -11.08
CA LEU A 1002 -28.98 22.84 -10.13
C LEU A 1002 -28.26 23.21 -8.84
N LEU A 1003 -28.66 24.34 -8.24
CA LEU A 1003 -28.15 24.85 -6.98
C LEU A 1003 -29.31 25.23 -6.06
N ASP A 1004 -29.16 24.88 -4.78
CA ASP A 1004 -30.17 25.20 -3.77
C ASP A 1004 -29.57 25.45 -2.38
N HIS A 1005 -30.26 26.25 -1.58
CA HIS A 1005 -30.11 26.40 -0.13
C HIS A 1005 -28.69 26.68 0.37
N LEU A 1006 -28.10 27.76 -0.14
CA LEU A 1006 -26.86 28.34 0.33
C LEU A 1006 -27.04 28.96 1.72
N VAL A 1007 -26.43 28.37 2.73
CA VAL A 1007 -26.48 28.80 4.13
C VAL A 1007 -25.07 28.91 4.72
N ALA A 1008 -24.84 29.84 5.64
CA ALA A 1008 -23.61 29.95 6.40
C ALA A 1008 -23.85 29.75 7.90
N GLY A 1009 -22.89 29.12 8.58
CA GLY A 1009 -23.04 28.80 10.00
C GLY A 1009 -21.74 28.43 10.68
N PRO A 1010 -21.76 28.10 11.98
CA PRO A 1010 -20.60 27.57 12.67
C PRO A 1010 -20.20 26.23 12.03
N LEU A 1011 -18.90 25.90 12.05
CA LEU A 1011 -18.43 24.55 11.70
C LEU A 1011 -19.26 23.54 12.51
N PRO A 1012 -19.85 22.52 11.88
CA PRO A 1012 -20.66 21.55 12.56
C PRO A 1012 -19.77 20.94 13.63
N ARG A 1013 -20.22 21.00 14.89
CA ARG A 1013 -19.66 20.10 15.90
C ARG A 1013 -19.85 18.71 15.30
N ARG A 1014 -18.75 17.96 15.11
CA ARG A 1014 -18.83 16.54 14.76
C ARG A 1014 -19.68 15.84 15.82
N THR A 1015 -20.97 15.74 15.56
CA THR A 1015 -21.96 15.05 16.37
C THR A 1015 -22.69 14.13 15.42
N GLY A 1016 -22.60 12.83 15.66
CA GLY A 1016 -23.39 11.84 14.95
C GLY A 1016 -24.89 12.17 15.05
N THR A 1017 -25.51 12.29 13.88
CA THR A 1017 -26.93 12.13 13.50
C THR A 1017 -28.07 12.65 14.42
N PRO A 1018 -29.17 13.14 13.81
CA PRO A 1018 -30.02 14.22 14.34
C PRO A 1018 -31.14 13.72 15.25
N ALA A 1019 -31.55 14.56 16.20
CA ALA A 1019 -32.80 14.40 16.93
C ALA A 1019 -33.85 15.34 16.34
N SER A 1020 -34.93 14.75 15.83
CA SER A 1020 -36.19 15.40 15.51
C SER A 1020 -36.76 16.17 16.70
N ARG A 1021 -37.25 17.39 16.48
CA ARG A 1021 -38.35 17.94 17.29
C ARG A 1021 -39.40 18.55 16.38
N LYS A 1022 -40.64 18.10 16.63
CA LYS A 1022 -41.90 18.64 16.13
C LYS A 1022 -42.19 20.03 16.74
N MET A 1023 -42.97 20.79 15.97
CA MET A 1023 -43.52 22.14 16.15
C MET A 1023 -42.56 23.30 15.90
#